data_AF-A0A174HII3-F1
#
_entry.id   AF-A0A174HII3-F1
#
_cell.length_a   1.000
_cell.length_b   1.000
_cell.length_c   1.000
_cell.angle_alpha   90.00
_cell.angle_beta   90.00
_cell.angle_gamma   90.00
#
_symmetry.space_group_name_H-M   'P 1'
#
loop_
_entity.id
_entity.type
_entity.pdbx_description
1 polymer ?
#
loop_
_entity_poly.entity_id
_entity_poly.type
_entity_poly.pdbx_seq_one_letter_code
_entity_poly.pdbx_strand_id
1 'polypeptide(L)'
;MEKKNIPTEKTMDKMEQILKKIEDERTVTLEELRTAGFILVVDKDFGRMINRPHLKKLKSSLKKYGCIEPVSIFFGAEYFEAYPERELTGFNDGEKKYTRDSPEVPATILVADGVHRAQAHTELLSEDETYKHPLKFRHVESDLPIDDWIRIRNTNNRNWDSKDCSRYIAAQTGYEKSNLTTAVKWQEELKLGEKYAYTILNLSDTYKKKMLSEYMEAPDKGLPMVLKGVEENIDRGERILHAFRVCWRDIPKMVRNSASINMFIEVYNACGDSMKEAVVNLLVLFFTTLDRTDAENAAGEKGNDEKVRLLKGFWDKFSKDIEDETLKADYEKKACEAEEEFDDLSGEKEEATVSEAVPAKKKNDKYHGKAIYQPSGKAEEYSEWACNFYNGCSNQCSYCYLQKGRNAKIYTSVPTLQKGFKDEEDAINRFRKEMLRNLPELMKHGLFFSFTTDPLLPETMGLTAKAVRICMENGVNVRLLTKRADFVEPFFGLLSAKEGYDEELYKKHVAFGFTLTGHDELEGNSSPNLERIKTMKELHDRGYRTFVSAEPVIDPASSLQVIKETLDFCDLYMVGLLSSEKDYGKADVRNLVDELQKLPRKPKIYLKDSVVKMLELDRKTLPDNFVGSDYNMFN
;
A
#
# COMPACT_ATOMS: atom_id res chain seq x y z
N MET A 1 2.52 17.81 30.30
CA MET A 1 2.07 19.17 29.90
C MET A 1 3.24 19.84 29.20
N GLU A 2 3.33 19.65 27.88
CA GLU A 2 4.33 20.31 27.05
C GLU A 2 3.95 21.78 26.87
N LYS A 3 4.92 22.68 27.05
CA LYS A 3 4.75 24.11 26.85
C LYS A 3 4.50 24.37 25.36
N LYS A 4 3.29 24.84 25.04
CA LYS A 4 2.97 25.46 23.75
C LYS A 4 3.96 26.60 23.50
N ASN A 5 4.70 26.55 22.39
CA ASN A 5 5.45 27.69 21.86
C ASN A 5 4.44 28.74 21.38
N ILE A 6 4.02 29.62 22.28
CA ILE A 6 3.30 30.86 21.94
C ILE A 6 4.37 31.94 21.77
N PRO A 7 4.41 32.69 20.66
CA PRO A 7 5.36 33.78 20.46
C PRO A 7 5.28 34.81 21.59
N THR A 8 6.43 35.27 22.10
CA THR A 8 6.48 36.34 23.11
C THR A 8 5.95 37.67 22.56
N GLU A 9 5.39 38.53 23.42
CA GLU A 9 4.80 39.84 23.07
C GLU A 9 5.75 40.74 22.25
N LYS A 10 7.07 40.64 22.49
CA LYS A 10 8.13 41.34 21.74
C LYS A 10 8.39 40.79 20.32
N THR A 11 7.95 39.55 20.07
CA THR A 11 8.04 38.89 18.77
C THR A 11 6.85 39.29 17.88
N MET A 12 5.67 39.49 18.48
CA MET A 12 4.48 39.95 17.77
C MET A 12 4.64 41.37 17.19
N ASP A 13 5.19 42.31 17.96
CA ASP A 13 5.47 43.68 17.49
C ASP A 13 6.46 43.72 16.30
N LYS A 14 7.45 42.81 16.29
CA LYS A 14 8.39 42.67 15.15
C LYS A 14 7.73 42.07 13.91
N MET A 15 6.82 41.11 14.07
CA MET A 15 6.06 40.54 12.95
C MET A 15 5.19 41.62 12.31
N GLU A 16 4.45 42.40 13.10
CA GLU A 16 3.61 43.50 12.60
C GLU A 16 4.41 44.56 11.82
N GLN A 17 5.61 44.91 12.30
CA GLN A 17 6.51 45.84 11.59
C GLN A 17 6.99 45.29 10.24
N ILE A 18 7.28 43.99 10.17
CA ILE A 18 7.67 43.34 8.91
C ILE A 18 6.47 43.21 7.96
N LEU A 19 5.29 42.86 8.46
CA LEU A 19 4.06 42.81 7.66
C LEU A 19 3.77 44.17 7.03
N LYS A 20 3.78 45.24 7.83
CA LYS A 20 3.60 46.61 7.32
C LYS A 20 4.64 47.00 6.26
N LYS A 21 5.89 46.57 6.43
CA LYS A 21 6.96 46.82 5.44
C LYS A 21 6.69 46.08 4.13
N ILE A 22 6.13 44.88 4.20
CA ILE A 22 5.75 44.08 3.04
C ILE A 22 4.53 44.70 2.34
N GLU A 23 3.52 45.13 3.10
CA GLU A 23 2.29 45.82 2.64
C GLU A 23 2.60 47.17 1.95
N ASP A 24 3.64 47.89 2.38
CA ASP A 24 4.12 49.11 1.71
C ASP A 24 4.91 48.82 0.40
N GLU A 25 4.69 47.65 -0.23
CA GLU A 25 5.38 47.10 -1.40
C GLU A 25 6.92 47.00 -1.27
N ARG A 26 7.48 47.06 -0.06
CA ARG A 26 8.93 47.05 0.14
C ARG A 26 9.46 45.62 0.23
N THR A 27 10.70 45.46 -0.21
CA THR A 27 11.40 44.19 -0.03
C THR A 27 11.91 44.04 1.40
N VAL A 28 11.85 42.82 1.93
CA VAL A 28 12.44 42.43 3.22
C VAL A 28 13.58 41.45 3.03
N THR A 29 14.54 41.41 3.94
CA THR A 29 15.69 40.49 3.87
C THR A 29 15.39 39.17 4.58
N LEU A 30 16.14 38.10 4.23
CA LEU A 30 16.06 36.82 4.94
C LEU A 30 16.26 36.97 6.46
N GLU A 31 17.19 37.83 6.87
CA GLU A 31 17.52 38.05 8.27
C GLU A 31 16.41 38.78 9.03
N GLU A 32 15.77 39.76 8.38
CA GLU A 32 14.59 40.43 8.92
C GLU A 32 13.44 39.44 9.15
N LEU A 33 13.17 38.56 8.18
CA LEU A 33 12.15 37.52 8.29
C LEU A 33 12.44 36.55 9.46
N ARG A 34 13.68 36.05 9.54
CA ARG A 34 14.10 35.13 10.61
C ARG A 34 14.03 35.78 11.99
N THR A 35 14.48 37.02 12.12
CA THR A 35 14.48 37.77 13.38
C THR A 35 13.07 38.08 13.88
N ALA A 36 12.12 38.25 12.96
CA ALA A 36 10.71 38.42 13.28
C ALA A 36 9.99 37.09 13.58
N GLY A 37 10.64 35.93 13.39
CA GLY A 37 10.06 34.63 13.71
C GLY A 37 9.27 33.98 12.56
N PHE A 38 9.40 34.48 11.33
CA PHE A 38 8.78 33.84 10.17
C PHE A 38 9.47 32.54 9.80
N ILE A 39 8.66 31.60 9.32
CA ILE A 39 9.05 30.26 8.88
C ILE A 39 8.87 30.20 7.37
N LEU A 40 9.97 29.98 6.64
CA LEU A 40 9.88 29.72 5.21
C LEU A 40 9.36 28.31 4.97
N VAL A 41 8.35 28.21 4.10
CA VAL A 41 7.77 26.95 3.65
C VAL A 41 7.74 26.93 2.11
N VAL A 42 7.70 25.74 1.55
CA VAL A 42 7.61 25.50 0.11
C VAL A 42 6.52 24.49 -0.18
N ASP A 43 5.91 24.64 -1.33
CA ASP A 43 5.13 23.57 -1.92
C ASP A 43 6.07 22.71 -2.78
N LYS A 44 6.23 21.45 -2.41
CA LYS A 44 7.13 20.51 -3.12
C LYS A 44 6.53 20.02 -4.43
N ASP A 45 5.21 20.04 -4.56
CA ASP A 45 4.50 19.47 -5.70
C ASP A 45 4.31 20.51 -6.81
N PHE A 46 4.20 21.80 -6.43
CA PHE A 46 4.03 22.91 -7.34
C PHE A 46 5.30 23.77 -7.55
N GLY A 47 6.41 23.42 -6.88
CA GLY A 47 7.68 24.13 -6.94
C GLY A 47 8.72 23.51 -7.88
N ARG A 48 9.70 24.33 -8.30
CA ARG A 48 10.87 23.83 -9.04
C ARG A 48 11.77 23.00 -8.12
N MET A 49 12.13 21.80 -8.55
CA MET A 49 13.03 20.95 -7.77
C MET A 49 14.49 21.43 -7.82
N ILE A 50 15.15 21.40 -6.66
CA ILE A 50 16.53 21.90 -6.53
C ILE A 50 17.50 20.92 -7.19
N ASN A 51 18.19 21.40 -8.23
CA ASN A 51 19.21 20.66 -8.95
C ASN A 51 20.61 21.09 -8.48
N ARG A 52 21.41 20.15 -7.92
CA ARG A 52 22.75 20.42 -7.35
C ARG A 52 23.71 21.14 -8.34
N PRO A 53 23.90 20.67 -9.59
CA PRO A 53 24.65 21.41 -10.60
C PRO A 53 24.18 22.85 -10.83
N HIS A 54 22.87 23.08 -10.90
CA HIS A 54 22.31 24.43 -11.06
C HIS A 54 22.61 25.29 -9.82
N LEU A 55 22.42 24.72 -8.62
CA LEU A 55 22.71 25.35 -7.35
C LEU A 55 24.18 25.80 -7.26
N LYS A 56 25.12 24.96 -7.67
CA LYS A 56 26.56 25.31 -7.70
C LYS A 56 26.84 26.53 -8.60
N LYS A 57 26.23 26.58 -9.79
CA LYS A 57 26.35 27.74 -10.70
C LYS A 57 25.74 28.99 -10.07
N LEU A 58 24.59 28.84 -9.43
CA LEU A 58 23.90 29.94 -8.77
C LEU A 58 24.69 30.50 -7.59
N LYS A 59 25.29 29.64 -6.75
CA LYS A 59 26.19 30.06 -5.67
C LYS A 59 27.34 30.93 -6.19
N SER A 60 27.98 30.51 -7.28
CA SER A 60 29.07 31.29 -7.90
C SER A 60 28.59 32.67 -8.38
N SER A 61 27.39 32.73 -8.97
CA SER A 61 26.78 34.00 -9.39
C SER A 61 26.45 34.89 -8.19
N LEU A 62 25.78 34.34 -7.17
CA LEU A 62 25.39 35.04 -5.95
C LEU A 62 26.61 35.59 -5.19
N LYS A 63 27.70 34.83 -5.10
CA LYS A 63 28.94 35.27 -4.46
C LYS A 63 29.56 36.47 -5.18
N LYS A 64 29.41 36.56 -6.50
CA LYS A 64 30.03 37.62 -7.32
C LYS A 64 29.15 38.87 -7.44
N TYR A 65 27.84 38.71 -7.53
CA TYR A 65 26.91 39.78 -7.92
C TYR A 65 25.76 39.99 -6.94
N GLY A 66 25.58 39.12 -5.95
CA GLY A 66 24.38 39.08 -5.12
C GLY A 66 23.13 38.63 -5.88
N CYS A 67 21.98 38.69 -5.22
CA CYS A 67 20.68 38.41 -5.84
C CYS A 67 20.04 39.71 -6.32
N ILE A 68 19.91 39.87 -7.64
CA ILE A 68 19.34 41.09 -8.25
C ILE A 68 17.82 41.11 -8.10
N GLU A 69 17.18 39.99 -8.39
CA GLU A 69 15.73 39.87 -8.37
C GLU A 69 15.25 39.28 -7.03
N PRO A 70 14.26 39.89 -6.37
CA PRO A 70 13.70 39.37 -5.12
C PRO A 70 13.03 38.01 -5.28
N VAL A 71 13.05 37.23 -4.20
CA VAL A 71 12.26 36.02 -4.03
C VAL A 71 10.79 36.41 -3.86
N SER A 72 9.90 35.77 -4.61
CA SER A 72 8.46 36.06 -4.54
C SER A 72 7.81 35.16 -3.51
N ILE A 73 6.95 35.74 -2.66
CA ILE A 73 6.30 35.03 -1.56
C ILE A 73 4.80 35.28 -1.48
N PHE A 74 4.09 34.32 -0.88
CA PHE A 74 2.72 34.48 -0.37
C PHE A 74 2.71 34.20 1.13
N PHE A 75 1.74 34.77 1.85
CA PHE A 75 1.58 34.42 3.26
C PHE A 75 0.96 33.03 3.39
N GLY A 76 1.36 32.27 4.42
CA GLY A 76 0.82 30.92 4.59
C GLY A 76 -0.68 30.92 4.89
N ALA A 77 -1.18 31.90 5.65
CA ALA A 77 -2.61 32.06 5.89
C ALA A 77 -3.39 32.30 4.59
N GLU A 78 -2.89 33.18 3.72
CA GLU A 78 -3.44 33.44 2.38
C GLU A 78 -3.45 32.17 1.53
N TYR A 79 -2.35 31.40 1.54
CA TYR A 79 -2.26 30.15 0.79
C TYR A 79 -3.27 29.10 1.27
N PHE A 80 -3.38 28.88 2.58
CA PHE A 80 -4.30 27.89 3.14
C PHE A 80 -5.76 28.34 3.14
N GLU A 81 -6.03 29.64 3.00
CA GLU A 81 -7.37 30.13 2.71
C GLU A 81 -7.79 29.76 1.28
N ALA A 82 -6.88 29.93 0.31
CA ALA A 82 -7.12 29.52 -1.08
C ALA A 82 -7.15 27.99 -1.27
N TYR A 83 -6.31 27.26 -0.53
CA TYR A 83 -6.11 25.81 -0.67
C TYR A 83 -6.11 25.10 0.70
N PRO A 84 -7.25 25.01 1.38
CA PRO A 84 -7.35 24.49 2.75
C PRO A 84 -6.97 23.01 2.89
N GLU A 85 -7.06 22.23 1.82
CA GLU A 85 -6.74 20.81 1.76
C GLU A 85 -5.26 20.50 1.57
N ARG A 86 -4.45 21.51 1.21
CA ARG A 86 -3.05 21.32 0.87
C ARG A 86 -2.15 21.27 2.09
N GLU A 87 -0.93 20.81 1.85
CA GLU A 87 0.14 20.71 2.83
C GLU A 87 1.41 21.38 2.29
N LEU A 88 2.06 22.19 3.12
CA LEU A 88 3.35 22.80 2.81
C LEU A 88 4.47 22.15 3.61
N THR A 89 5.68 22.15 3.05
CA THR A 89 6.85 21.60 3.73
C THR A 89 7.78 22.70 4.22
N GLY A 90 8.41 22.51 5.38
CA GLY A 90 9.47 23.39 5.87
C GLY A 90 10.61 23.52 4.87
N PHE A 91 11.05 24.76 4.64
CA PHE A 91 12.12 25.05 3.66
C PHE A 91 13.47 24.46 4.07
N ASN A 92 13.85 24.58 5.34
CA ASN A 92 15.13 24.06 5.86
C ASN A 92 15.03 22.64 6.42
N ASP A 93 13.86 22.29 6.98
CA ASP A 93 13.58 21.03 7.66
C ASP A 93 12.53 20.27 6.85
N GLY A 94 12.99 19.71 5.73
CA GLY A 94 12.16 19.12 4.67
C GLY A 94 11.25 17.95 5.09
N GLU A 95 11.18 17.66 6.39
CA GLU A 95 10.34 16.65 7.04
C GLU A 95 9.12 17.29 7.75
N LYS A 96 9.24 18.52 8.27
CA LYS A 96 8.13 19.18 8.96
C LYS A 96 7.08 19.67 7.97
N LYS A 97 5.85 19.24 8.19
CA LYS A 97 4.67 19.53 7.38
C LYS A 97 3.76 20.56 8.07
N TYR A 98 3.18 21.43 7.28
CA TYR A 98 2.27 22.49 7.70
C TYR A 98 0.95 22.32 6.96
N THR A 99 -0.14 22.34 7.71
CA THR A 99 -1.52 22.27 7.20
C THR A 99 -2.27 23.52 7.67
N ARG A 100 -3.47 23.78 7.16
CA ARG A 100 -4.30 24.92 7.62
C ARG A 100 -4.49 24.96 9.15
N ASP A 101 -4.48 23.79 9.80
CA ASP A 101 -4.73 23.64 11.24
C ASP A 101 -3.45 23.75 12.08
N SER A 102 -2.28 23.91 11.44
CA SER A 102 -1.01 24.06 12.15
C SER A 102 -0.96 25.40 12.88
N PRO A 103 -0.62 25.44 14.19
CA PRO A 103 -0.62 26.68 14.97
C PRO A 103 0.42 27.70 14.47
N GLU A 104 1.41 27.25 13.69
CA GLU A 104 2.45 28.09 13.11
C GLU A 104 2.02 28.79 11.80
N VAL A 105 0.87 28.46 11.21
CA VAL A 105 0.40 29.03 9.92
C VAL A 105 0.50 30.57 9.86
N PRO A 106 0.11 31.34 10.90
CA PRO A 106 0.24 32.80 10.87
C PRO A 106 1.68 33.31 10.72
N ALA A 107 2.68 32.48 11.04
CA ALA A 107 4.10 32.79 10.91
C ALA A 107 4.75 32.14 9.68
N THR A 108 4.01 31.39 8.86
CA THR A 108 4.56 30.75 7.66
C THR A 108 4.54 31.69 6.44
N ILE A 109 5.58 31.58 5.60
CA ILE A 109 5.72 32.29 4.33
C ILE A 109 6.03 31.28 3.24
N LEU A 110 5.14 31.17 2.25
CA LEU A 110 5.34 30.34 1.07
C LEU A 110 6.36 31.01 0.13
N VAL A 111 7.42 30.30 -0.19
CA VAL A 111 8.39 30.71 -1.24
C VAL A 111 7.87 30.26 -2.60
N ALA A 112 7.21 31.16 -3.32
CA ALA A 112 6.52 30.89 -4.58
C ALA A 112 7.43 30.91 -5.83
N ASP A 113 8.42 31.82 -5.85
CA ASP A 113 9.47 31.84 -6.88
C ASP A 113 10.83 32.24 -6.28
N GLY A 114 11.88 31.56 -6.71
CA GLY A 114 13.24 31.77 -6.20
C GLY A 114 13.69 30.80 -5.10
N VAL A 115 13.01 29.65 -4.94
CA VAL A 115 13.40 28.57 -3.99
C VAL A 115 14.89 28.21 -4.09
N HIS A 116 15.40 28.02 -5.32
CA HIS A 116 16.81 27.73 -5.59
C HIS A 116 17.75 28.87 -5.17
N ARG A 117 17.32 30.13 -5.30
CA ARG A 117 18.07 31.31 -4.84
C ARG A 117 18.13 31.37 -3.33
N ALA A 118 17.00 31.14 -2.66
CA ALA A 118 16.94 31.04 -1.21
C ALA A 118 17.84 29.92 -0.67
N GLN A 119 17.87 28.77 -1.37
CA GLN A 119 18.71 27.64 -0.98
C GLN A 119 20.18 27.97 -1.14
N ALA A 120 20.58 28.45 -2.32
CA ALA A 120 21.98 28.78 -2.60
C ALA A 120 22.50 29.87 -1.66
N HIS A 121 21.66 30.86 -1.35
CA HIS A 121 21.98 31.91 -0.40
C HIS A 121 22.17 31.36 1.02
N THR A 122 21.26 30.50 1.49
CA THR A 122 21.36 29.89 2.83
C THR A 122 22.60 29.01 2.97
N GLU A 123 22.90 28.19 1.96
CA GLU A 123 24.12 27.37 1.96
C GLU A 123 25.38 28.24 1.91
N LEU A 124 25.41 29.31 1.12
CA LEU A 124 26.57 30.23 1.07
C LEU A 124 26.82 30.93 2.41
N LEU A 125 25.77 31.36 3.12
CA LEU A 125 25.91 31.94 4.46
C LEU A 125 26.59 30.98 5.44
N SER A 126 26.39 29.66 5.28
CA SER A 126 27.04 28.64 6.10
C SER A 126 28.43 28.22 5.62
N GLU A 127 28.71 28.32 4.31
CA GLU A 127 29.95 27.84 3.70
C GLU A 127 31.04 28.94 3.60
N ASP A 128 30.65 30.21 3.62
CA ASP A 128 31.56 31.33 3.34
C ASP A 128 31.25 32.55 4.21
N GLU A 129 32.05 32.75 5.26
CA GLU A 129 31.92 33.88 6.19
C GLU A 129 32.11 35.26 5.51
N THR A 130 32.77 35.30 4.35
CA THR A 130 33.01 36.54 3.58
C THR A 130 31.79 36.96 2.75
N TYR A 131 30.82 36.07 2.57
CA TYR A 131 29.59 36.35 1.85
C TYR A 131 28.65 37.25 2.67
N LYS A 132 28.37 38.47 2.17
CA LYS A 132 27.56 39.50 2.86
C LYS A 132 26.42 40.09 2.01
N HIS A 133 26.15 39.56 0.82
CA HIS A 133 25.06 40.06 -0.02
C HIS A 133 23.70 39.74 0.62
N PRO A 134 22.71 40.65 0.61
CA PRO A 134 21.38 40.36 1.12
C PRO A 134 20.57 39.54 0.10
N LEU A 135 19.69 38.67 0.61
CA LEU A 135 18.60 38.08 -0.17
C LEU A 135 17.30 38.79 0.19
N LYS A 136 16.66 39.37 -0.84
CA LYS A 136 15.43 40.14 -0.71
C LYS A 136 14.21 39.28 -1.06
N PHE A 137 13.12 39.51 -0.36
CA PHE A 137 11.81 38.88 -0.53
C PHE A 137 10.76 39.96 -0.80
N ARG A 138 9.77 39.65 -1.63
CA ARG A 138 8.64 40.53 -1.94
C ARG A 138 7.36 39.71 -1.98
N HIS A 139 6.32 40.19 -1.29
CA HIS A 139 4.98 39.61 -1.41
C HIS A 139 4.40 39.87 -2.79
N VAL A 140 3.62 38.92 -3.28
CA VAL A 140 3.02 38.97 -4.59
C VAL A 140 1.61 39.50 -4.46
N GLU A 141 1.36 40.66 -5.06
CA GLU A 141 0.01 41.17 -5.28
C GLU A 141 -0.43 40.79 -6.69
N SER A 142 -1.46 39.94 -6.80
CA SER A 142 -2.00 39.52 -8.08
C SER A 142 -3.48 39.21 -7.98
N ASP A 143 -4.24 39.61 -9.01
CA ASP A 143 -5.64 39.20 -9.19
C ASP A 143 -5.78 37.74 -9.66
N LEU A 144 -4.67 37.06 -9.95
CA LEU A 144 -4.64 35.67 -10.37
C LEU A 144 -4.65 34.75 -9.14
N PRO A 145 -5.29 33.57 -9.22
CA PRO A 145 -5.07 32.51 -8.25
C PRO A 145 -3.57 32.22 -8.10
N ILE A 146 -3.12 31.92 -6.88
CA ILE A 146 -1.70 31.70 -6.55
C ILE A 146 -1.07 30.67 -7.49
N ASP A 147 -1.74 29.55 -7.76
CA ASP A 147 -1.28 28.50 -8.68
C ASP A 147 -1.10 29.00 -10.11
N ASP A 148 -2.02 29.83 -10.59
CA ASP A 148 -1.96 30.42 -11.92
C ASP A 148 -0.83 31.43 -11.99
N TRP A 149 -0.63 32.23 -10.94
CA TRP A 149 0.51 33.13 -10.86
C TRP A 149 1.83 32.37 -10.91
N ILE A 150 1.99 31.32 -10.08
CA ILE A 150 3.20 30.49 -10.04
C ILE A 150 3.45 29.87 -11.42
N ARG A 151 2.42 29.27 -12.03
CA ARG A 151 2.49 28.69 -13.37
C ARG A 151 2.94 29.71 -14.40
N ILE A 152 2.18 30.80 -14.57
CA ILE A 152 2.42 31.83 -15.59
C ILE A 152 3.81 32.44 -15.41
N ARG A 153 4.19 32.75 -14.17
CA ARG A 153 5.51 33.29 -13.83
C ARG A 153 6.63 32.36 -14.26
N ASN A 154 6.52 31.09 -13.95
CA ASN A 154 7.56 30.11 -14.26
C ASN A 154 7.59 29.72 -15.74
N THR A 155 6.43 29.68 -16.41
CA THR A 155 6.33 29.41 -17.85
C THR A 155 6.88 30.58 -18.67
N ASN A 156 6.47 31.82 -18.39
CA ASN A 156 6.91 33.01 -19.14
C ASN A 156 8.42 33.25 -19.03
N ASN A 157 8.99 33.05 -17.84
CA ASN A 157 10.42 33.20 -17.62
C ASN A 157 11.23 31.96 -18.06
N ARG A 158 10.57 30.90 -18.54
CA ARG A 158 11.18 29.61 -18.90
C ARG A 158 12.02 29.04 -17.75
N ASN A 159 11.53 29.24 -16.52
CA ASN A 159 12.17 28.74 -15.31
C ASN A 159 11.94 27.24 -15.13
N TRP A 160 10.79 26.73 -15.57
CA TRP A 160 10.46 25.31 -15.53
C TRP A 160 10.99 24.57 -16.75
N ASP A 161 11.63 23.43 -16.47
CA ASP A 161 11.91 22.43 -17.50
C ASP A 161 10.74 21.42 -17.65
N SER A 162 10.89 20.44 -18.54
CA SER A 162 9.82 19.46 -18.79
C SER A 162 9.47 18.61 -17.56
N LYS A 163 10.41 18.41 -16.63
CA LYS A 163 10.16 17.67 -15.39
C LYS A 163 9.37 18.52 -14.40
N ASP A 164 9.73 19.80 -14.30
CA ASP A 164 9.00 20.76 -13.47
C ASP A 164 7.54 20.87 -13.96
N CYS A 165 7.33 21.00 -15.28
CA CYS A 165 5.98 21.00 -15.86
C CYS A 165 5.23 19.69 -15.59
N SER A 166 5.87 18.53 -15.76
CA SER A 166 5.22 17.24 -15.53
C SER A 166 4.75 17.08 -14.08
N ARG A 167 5.57 17.48 -13.10
CA ARG A 167 5.20 17.43 -11.68
C ARG A 167 4.05 18.36 -11.35
N TYR A 168 4.13 19.60 -11.82
CA TYR A 168 3.05 20.56 -11.61
C TYR A 168 1.72 20.02 -12.16
N ILE A 169 1.73 19.48 -13.37
CA ILE A 169 0.52 18.89 -13.97
C ILE A 169 0.01 17.70 -13.15
N ALA A 170 0.90 16.81 -12.72
CA ALA A 170 0.54 15.65 -11.88
C ALA A 170 -0.11 16.08 -10.55
N ALA A 171 0.42 17.14 -9.94
CA ALA A 171 -0.11 17.70 -8.70
C ALA A 171 -1.49 18.32 -8.89
N GLN A 172 -1.72 19.03 -10.00
CA GLN A 172 -3.03 19.60 -10.35
C GLN A 172 -4.13 18.54 -10.54
N THR A 173 -3.78 17.34 -11.01
CA THR A 173 -4.75 16.23 -11.15
C THR A 173 -4.95 15.44 -9.86
N GLY A 174 -4.44 15.89 -8.71
CA GLY A 174 -4.49 15.11 -7.47
C GLY A 174 -3.79 13.75 -7.59
N TYR A 175 -2.80 13.65 -8.48
CA TYR A 175 -2.13 12.39 -8.84
C TYR A 175 -3.05 11.27 -9.35
N GLU A 176 -4.18 11.61 -9.96
CA GLU A 176 -5.01 10.65 -10.70
C GLU A 176 -4.17 9.77 -11.65
N LYS A 177 -4.48 8.47 -11.69
CA LYS A 177 -3.73 7.47 -12.49
C LYS A 177 -3.77 7.86 -13.97
N SER A 178 -2.61 8.18 -14.54
CA SER A 178 -2.43 8.57 -15.94
C SER A 178 -1.03 8.21 -16.42
N ASN A 179 -0.79 8.27 -17.73
CA ASN A 179 0.57 8.12 -18.27
C ASN A 179 1.53 9.15 -17.68
N LEU A 180 1.06 10.39 -17.48
CA LEU A 180 1.86 11.48 -16.95
C LEU A 180 2.25 11.23 -15.49
N THR A 181 1.30 10.88 -14.63
CA THR A 181 1.58 10.61 -13.21
C THR A 181 2.46 9.37 -13.05
N THR A 182 2.24 8.34 -13.88
CA THR A 182 3.10 7.14 -13.94
C THR A 182 4.51 7.46 -14.42
N ALA A 183 4.66 8.28 -15.46
CA ALA A 183 5.96 8.69 -15.97
C ALA A 183 6.74 9.55 -14.95
N VAL A 184 6.06 10.44 -14.22
CA VAL A 184 6.66 11.20 -13.11
C VAL A 184 7.18 10.24 -12.04
N LYS A 185 6.36 9.28 -11.60
CA LYS A 185 6.76 8.26 -10.62
C LYS A 185 8.01 7.50 -11.07
N TRP A 186 8.05 6.99 -12.30
CA TRP A 186 9.22 6.27 -12.81
C TRP A 186 10.48 7.13 -12.95
N GLN A 187 10.35 8.42 -13.26
CA GLN A 187 11.47 9.35 -13.26
C GLN A 187 12.04 9.55 -11.85
N GLU A 188 11.19 9.53 -10.83
CA GLU A 188 11.59 9.77 -9.45
C GLU A 188 12.19 8.53 -8.80
N GLU A 189 11.51 7.40 -8.91
CA GLU A 189 11.90 6.14 -8.30
C GLU A 189 13.07 5.49 -9.06
N LEU A 190 13.00 5.46 -10.40
CA LEU A 190 13.92 4.68 -11.24
C LEU A 190 14.92 5.54 -12.02
N LYS A 191 14.77 6.88 -11.96
CA LYS A 191 15.54 7.83 -12.77
C LYS A 191 15.45 7.53 -14.27
N LEU A 192 14.32 6.97 -14.71
CA LEU A 192 14.05 6.68 -16.11
C LEU A 192 13.95 8.00 -16.89
N GLY A 193 14.43 8.01 -18.14
CA GLY A 193 14.31 9.20 -18.98
C GLY A 193 12.85 9.48 -19.35
N GLU A 194 12.41 10.74 -19.26
CA GLU A 194 11.03 11.15 -19.56
C GLU A 194 10.50 10.61 -20.89
N LYS A 195 11.29 10.77 -21.97
CA LYS A 195 10.97 10.21 -23.29
C LYS A 195 10.64 8.71 -23.20
N TYR A 196 11.52 7.97 -22.54
CA TYR A 196 11.46 6.51 -22.46
C TYR A 196 10.32 6.00 -21.59
N ALA A 197 9.98 6.72 -20.51
CA ALA A 197 8.79 6.42 -19.73
C ALA A 197 7.54 6.45 -20.61
N TYR A 198 7.34 7.54 -21.38
CA TYR A 198 6.23 7.61 -22.32
C TYR A 198 6.33 6.62 -23.48
N THR A 199 7.54 6.28 -23.94
CA THR A 199 7.73 5.25 -24.96
C THR A 199 7.24 3.88 -24.49
N ILE A 200 7.51 3.49 -23.24
CA ILE A 200 7.02 2.24 -22.66
C ILE A 200 5.49 2.29 -22.52
N LEU A 201 4.96 3.36 -21.91
CA LEU A 201 3.52 3.50 -21.66
C LEU A 201 2.69 3.50 -22.96
N ASN A 202 3.16 4.22 -23.99
CA ASN A 202 2.44 4.37 -25.24
C ASN A 202 2.87 3.37 -26.33
N LEU A 203 3.86 2.51 -26.06
CA LEU A 203 4.56 1.68 -27.05
C LEU A 203 4.87 2.41 -28.37
N SER A 204 5.23 3.69 -28.28
CA SER A 204 5.48 4.57 -29.42
C SER A 204 6.29 5.81 -29.05
N ASP A 205 7.02 6.40 -30.01
CA ASP A 205 7.79 7.66 -29.80
C ASP A 205 6.96 8.91 -30.14
N THR A 206 5.68 8.88 -29.75
CA THR A 206 4.70 9.93 -30.01
C THR A 206 4.82 11.11 -29.04
N TYR A 207 5.35 10.87 -27.83
CA TYR A 207 5.57 11.93 -26.85
C TYR A 207 6.54 13.00 -27.37
N LYS A 208 6.15 14.27 -27.18
CA LYS A 208 6.99 15.45 -27.43
C LYS A 208 6.88 16.38 -26.24
N LYS A 209 8.02 16.92 -25.78
CA LYS A 209 8.07 17.86 -24.63
C LYS A 209 7.12 19.04 -24.76
N LYS A 210 6.88 19.51 -25.99
CA LYS A 210 5.96 20.61 -26.28
C LYS A 210 4.51 20.35 -25.83
N MET A 211 4.10 19.08 -25.71
CA MET A 211 2.75 18.73 -25.24
C MET A 211 2.52 19.22 -23.81
N LEU A 212 3.56 19.22 -22.97
CA LEU A 212 3.48 19.76 -21.61
C LEU A 212 3.32 21.27 -21.65
N SER A 213 4.11 21.99 -22.45
CA SER A 213 3.96 23.44 -22.56
C SER A 213 2.63 23.86 -23.20
N GLU A 214 2.17 23.14 -24.22
CA GLU A 214 0.86 23.38 -24.86
C GLU A 214 -0.29 23.20 -23.86
N TYR A 215 -0.22 22.18 -22.98
CA TYR A 215 -1.18 22.02 -21.88
C TYR A 215 -1.07 23.16 -20.85
N MET A 216 0.14 23.55 -20.49
CA MET A 216 0.36 24.63 -19.52
C MET A 216 -0.13 25.99 -20.03
N GLU A 217 -0.18 26.22 -21.33
CA GLU A 217 -0.74 27.43 -21.95
C GLU A 217 -2.26 27.40 -22.03
N ALA A 218 -2.87 26.22 -22.18
CA ALA A 218 -4.31 26.04 -22.35
C ALA A 218 -4.82 24.78 -21.63
N PRO A 219 -4.86 24.77 -20.27
CA PRO A 219 -5.23 23.59 -19.48
C PRO A 219 -6.70 23.19 -19.68
N ASP A 220 -7.55 24.14 -20.07
CA ASP A 220 -8.96 23.98 -20.42
C ASP A 220 -9.20 22.98 -21.58
N LYS A 221 -8.19 22.75 -22.43
CA LYS A 221 -8.26 21.76 -23.51
C LYS A 221 -8.12 20.32 -23.03
N GLY A 222 -7.82 20.13 -21.75
CA GLY A 222 -7.61 18.81 -21.15
C GLY A 222 -6.27 18.19 -21.54
N LEU A 223 -5.91 17.14 -20.81
CA LEU A 223 -4.63 16.48 -20.98
C LEU A 223 -4.61 15.68 -22.30
N PRO A 224 -3.62 15.89 -23.20
CA PRO A 224 -3.48 15.12 -24.44
C PRO A 224 -3.46 13.61 -24.18
N MET A 225 -4.04 12.81 -25.08
CA MET A 225 -4.16 11.35 -24.85
C MET A 225 -2.82 10.64 -24.61
N VAL A 226 -1.72 11.11 -25.20
CA VAL A 226 -0.37 10.55 -24.95
C VAL A 226 0.06 10.72 -23.48
N LEU A 227 -0.34 11.83 -22.86
CA LEU A 227 -0.07 12.17 -21.45
C LEU A 227 -1.14 11.61 -20.50
N LYS A 228 -2.40 11.53 -20.95
CA LYS A 228 -3.49 10.94 -20.16
C LYS A 228 -3.39 9.43 -20.09
N GLY A 229 -3.24 8.77 -21.23
CA GLY A 229 -3.26 7.31 -21.33
C GLY A 229 -4.64 6.70 -21.05
N VAL A 230 -4.67 5.38 -21.11
CA VAL A 230 -5.77 4.53 -20.64
C VAL A 230 -5.18 3.52 -19.65
N GLU A 231 -6.02 2.91 -18.82
CA GLU A 231 -5.57 2.01 -17.77
C GLU A 231 -4.79 0.81 -18.33
N GLU A 232 -5.22 0.26 -19.45
CA GLU A 232 -4.55 -0.86 -20.12
C GLU A 232 -3.13 -0.51 -20.58
N ASN A 233 -2.89 0.73 -21.00
CA ASN A 233 -1.56 1.21 -21.38
C ASN A 233 -0.63 1.29 -20.17
N ILE A 234 -1.16 1.72 -19.04
CA ILE A 234 -0.42 1.88 -17.78
C ILE A 234 -0.05 0.50 -17.24
N ASP A 235 -1.03 -0.40 -17.13
CA ASP A 235 -0.82 -1.74 -16.59
C ASP A 235 0.16 -2.54 -17.46
N ARG A 236 0.03 -2.45 -18.80
CA ARG A 236 1.01 -3.02 -19.73
C ARG A 236 2.40 -2.41 -19.54
N GLY A 237 2.49 -1.08 -19.40
CA GLY A 237 3.75 -0.39 -19.17
C GLY A 237 4.44 -0.82 -17.88
N GLU A 238 3.67 -0.99 -16.79
CA GLU A 238 4.18 -1.49 -15.51
C GLU A 238 4.71 -2.92 -15.63
N ARG A 239 4.02 -3.81 -16.33
CA ARG A 239 4.49 -5.18 -16.61
C ARG A 239 5.81 -5.21 -17.37
N ILE A 240 5.95 -4.37 -18.40
CA ILE A 240 7.19 -4.27 -19.19
C ILE A 240 8.35 -3.77 -18.31
N LEU A 241 8.11 -2.71 -17.55
CA LEU A 241 9.15 -2.13 -16.70
C LEU A 241 9.54 -3.06 -15.56
N HIS A 242 8.59 -3.83 -15.04
CA HIS A 242 8.85 -4.89 -14.06
C HIS A 242 9.77 -5.97 -14.63
N ALA A 243 9.48 -6.49 -15.82
CA ALA A 243 10.36 -7.46 -16.50
C ALA A 243 11.78 -6.92 -16.69
N PHE A 244 11.94 -5.64 -17.04
CA PHE A 244 13.28 -5.01 -17.08
C PHE A 244 13.95 -4.98 -15.71
N ARG A 245 13.21 -4.73 -14.63
CA ARG A 245 13.78 -4.72 -13.28
C ARG A 245 14.24 -6.12 -12.85
N VAL A 246 13.46 -7.15 -13.16
CA VAL A 246 13.83 -8.55 -12.92
C VAL A 246 15.07 -8.93 -13.73
N CYS A 247 15.07 -8.64 -15.04
CA CYS A 247 16.20 -8.87 -15.94
C CYS A 247 17.50 -8.22 -15.44
N TRP A 248 17.41 -6.93 -15.05
CA TRP A 248 18.54 -6.10 -14.70
C TRP A 248 18.74 -5.94 -13.19
N ARG A 249 18.31 -6.93 -12.40
CA ARG A 249 18.33 -6.88 -10.92
C ARG A 249 19.72 -6.65 -10.33
N ASP A 250 20.72 -7.29 -10.94
CA ASP A 250 22.13 -7.16 -10.58
C ASP A 250 22.80 -5.92 -11.21
N ILE A 251 22.17 -5.32 -12.23
CA ILE A 251 22.69 -4.17 -12.96
C ILE A 251 21.63 -3.05 -13.08
N PRO A 252 21.17 -2.42 -11.97
CA PRO A 252 20.02 -1.51 -11.98
C PRO A 252 20.12 -0.32 -12.94
N LYS A 253 21.33 0.07 -13.35
CA LYS A 253 21.55 1.13 -14.35
C LYS A 253 21.00 0.75 -15.73
N MET A 254 20.87 -0.54 -16.04
CA MET A 254 20.34 -1.04 -17.30
C MET A 254 18.82 -0.93 -17.39
N VAL A 255 18.09 -0.93 -16.27
CA VAL A 255 16.63 -0.67 -16.23
C VAL A 255 16.26 0.65 -16.92
N ARG A 256 17.11 1.67 -16.78
CA ARG A 256 16.94 2.99 -17.39
C ARG A 256 17.75 3.21 -18.67
N ASN A 257 18.41 2.17 -19.18
CA ASN A 257 19.13 2.24 -20.44
C ASN A 257 18.16 2.13 -21.62
N SER A 258 18.39 2.90 -22.67
CA SER A 258 17.49 2.93 -23.82
C SER A 258 17.55 1.70 -24.70
N ALA A 259 18.60 0.88 -24.62
CA ALA A 259 18.79 -0.27 -25.52
C ALA A 259 17.67 -1.32 -25.36
N SER A 260 17.31 -1.69 -24.12
CA SER A 260 16.19 -2.63 -23.87
C SER A 260 14.88 -2.09 -24.43
N ILE A 261 14.63 -0.80 -24.25
CA ILE A 261 13.41 -0.12 -24.70
C ILE A 261 13.38 -0.04 -26.23
N ASN A 262 14.48 0.36 -26.86
CA ASN A 262 14.59 0.45 -28.31
C ASN A 262 14.40 -0.94 -28.95
N MET A 263 15.08 -1.97 -28.43
CA MET A 263 14.92 -3.33 -28.90
C MET A 263 13.47 -3.80 -28.76
N PHE A 264 12.85 -3.60 -27.59
CA PHE A 264 11.45 -3.94 -27.34
C PHE A 264 10.51 -3.29 -28.38
N ILE A 265 10.68 -1.99 -28.60
CA ILE A 265 9.85 -1.22 -29.54
C ILE A 265 10.10 -1.64 -30.99
N GLU A 266 11.33 -1.97 -31.37
CA GLU A 266 11.66 -2.47 -32.70
C GLU A 266 10.99 -3.83 -32.97
N VAL A 267 11.01 -4.76 -32.01
CA VAL A 267 10.31 -6.06 -32.14
C VAL A 267 8.79 -5.86 -32.19
N TYR A 268 8.26 -5.02 -31.29
CA TYR A 268 6.83 -4.72 -31.24
C TYR A 268 6.32 -4.08 -32.55
N ASN A 269 7.08 -3.16 -33.15
CA ASN A 269 6.68 -2.51 -34.40
C ASN A 269 6.88 -3.39 -35.64
N ALA A 270 7.70 -4.44 -35.56
CA ALA A 270 7.92 -5.37 -36.67
C ALA A 270 6.77 -6.38 -36.83
N CYS A 271 5.94 -6.57 -35.81
CA CYS A 271 4.80 -7.50 -35.87
C CYS A 271 3.50 -6.80 -36.35
N GLY A 272 2.61 -7.59 -36.96
CA GLY A 272 1.29 -7.10 -37.38
C GLY A 272 0.40 -6.76 -36.17
N ASP A 273 -0.57 -5.86 -36.36
CA ASP A 273 -1.41 -5.34 -35.27
C ASP A 273 -2.13 -6.45 -34.47
N SER A 274 -2.55 -7.54 -35.12
CA SER A 274 -3.21 -8.68 -34.47
C SER A 274 -2.30 -9.47 -33.53
N MET A 275 -0.97 -9.34 -33.66
CA MET A 275 0.03 -10.08 -32.88
C MET A 275 0.65 -9.25 -31.75
N LYS A 276 0.36 -7.96 -31.68
CA LYS A 276 1.02 -7.02 -30.77
C LYS A 276 0.93 -7.42 -29.29
N GLU A 277 -0.24 -7.84 -28.83
CA GLU A 277 -0.42 -8.26 -27.43
C GLU A 277 0.35 -9.55 -27.13
N ALA A 278 0.32 -10.52 -28.04
CA ALA A 278 1.09 -11.76 -27.90
C ALA A 278 2.60 -11.46 -27.87
N VAL A 279 3.09 -10.59 -28.75
CA VAL A 279 4.50 -10.18 -28.78
C VAL A 279 4.91 -9.43 -27.52
N VAL A 280 4.05 -8.59 -26.95
CA VAL A 280 4.31 -7.96 -25.65
C VAL A 280 4.48 -9.00 -24.55
N ASN A 281 3.59 -10.00 -24.47
CA ASN A 281 3.69 -11.07 -23.48
C ASN A 281 4.96 -11.90 -23.64
N LEU A 282 5.35 -12.21 -24.88
CA LEU A 282 6.59 -12.91 -25.19
C LEU A 282 7.83 -12.07 -24.83
N LEU A 283 7.82 -10.77 -25.11
CA LEU A 283 8.93 -9.88 -24.75
C LEU A 283 9.06 -9.74 -23.22
N VAL A 284 7.94 -9.65 -22.50
CA VAL A 284 7.94 -9.68 -21.03
C VAL A 284 8.59 -10.96 -20.53
N LEU A 285 8.14 -12.13 -21.01
CA LEU A 285 8.71 -13.42 -20.65
C LEU A 285 10.21 -13.51 -20.98
N PHE A 286 10.60 -13.05 -22.17
CA PHE A 286 11.99 -13.00 -22.62
C PHE A 286 12.87 -12.19 -21.66
N PHE A 287 12.47 -10.97 -21.29
CA PHE A 287 13.28 -10.15 -20.39
C PHE A 287 13.33 -10.75 -18.98
N THR A 288 12.22 -11.26 -18.45
CA THR A 288 12.19 -11.92 -17.14
C THR A 288 13.10 -13.15 -17.09
N THR A 289 13.28 -13.85 -18.22
CA THR A 289 14.03 -15.12 -18.30
C THR A 289 15.41 -15.01 -18.95
N LEU A 290 15.83 -13.81 -19.35
CA LEU A 290 17.14 -13.60 -19.97
C LEU A 290 18.24 -14.07 -19.01
N ASP A 291 19.09 -14.99 -19.48
CA ASP A 291 20.17 -15.56 -18.67
C ASP A 291 21.10 -14.45 -18.14
N ARG A 292 21.55 -14.61 -16.89
CA ARG A 292 22.40 -13.59 -16.24
C ARG A 292 23.69 -13.32 -17.02
N THR A 293 24.29 -14.36 -17.60
CA THR A 293 25.50 -14.22 -18.42
C THR A 293 25.22 -13.40 -19.67
N ASP A 294 24.10 -13.67 -20.35
CA ASP A 294 23.69 -12.94 -21.55
C ASP A 294 23.32 -11.47 -21.22
N ALA A 295 22.64 -11.25 -20.09
CA ALA A 295 22.36 -9.93 -19.57
C ALA A 295 23.67 -9.16 -19.27
N GLU A 296 24.62 -9.77 -18.55
CA GLU A 296 25.92 -9.19 -18.25
C GLU A 296 26.71 -8.86 -19.52
N ASN A 297 26.70 -9.75 -20.51
CA ASN A 297 27.32 -9.54 -21.81
C ASN A 297 26.73 -8.32 -22.52
N ALA A 298 25.39 -8.22 -22.61
CA ALA A 298 24.74 -7.05 -23.20
C ALA A 298 24.99 -5.77 -22.38
N ALA A 299 25.03 -5.85 -21.05
CA ALA A 299 25.28 -4.69 -20.20
C ALA A 299 26.72 -4.17 -20.33
N GLY A 300 27.69 -5.07 -20.53
CA GLY A 300 29.12 -4.79 -20.66
C GLY A 300 29.50 -4.00 -21.92
N GLU A 301 28.67 -4.05 -22.95
CA GLU A 301 28.89 -3.27 -24.17
C GLU A 301 28.83 -1.75 -23.93
N LYS A 302 29.61 -0.99 -24.71
CA LYS A 302 29.66 0.48 -24.57
C LYS A 302 28.59 1.20 -25.40
N GLY A 303 28.33 0.71 -26.61
CA GLY A 303 27.42 1.36 -27.57
C GLY A 303 26.00 0.81 -27.45
N ASN A 304 24.98 1.68 -27.39
CA ASN A 304 23.60 1.23 -27.31
C ASN A 304 23.16 0.42 -28.55
N ASP A 305 23.68 0.72 -29.74
CA ASP A 305 23.34 -0.02 -30.95
C ASP A 305 23.83 -1.47 -30.88
N GLU A 306 25.03 -1.68 -30.31
CA GLU A 306 25.58 -3.02 -30.10
C GLU A 306 24.80 -3.78 -29.03
N LYS A 307 24.35 -3.11 -27.96
CA LYS A 307 23.43 -3.70 -26.97
C LYS A 307 22.14 -4.17 -27.59
N VAL A 308 21.53 -3.34 -28.44
CA VAL A 308 20.30 -3.69 -29.17
C VAL A 308 20.55 -4.90 -30.06
N ARG A 309 21.69 -4.94 -30.77
CA ARG A 309 22.08 -6.07 -31.62
C ARG A 309 22.19 -7.38 -30.84
N LEU A 310 22.85 -7.36 -29.68
CA LEU A 310 22.97 -8.54 -28.82
C LEU A 310 21.62 -9.00 -28.26
N LEU A 311 20.83 -8.08 -27.71
CA LEU A 311 19.50 -8.38 -27.18
C LEU A 311 18.58 -8.98 -28.26
N LYS A 312 18.66 -8.48 -29.50
CA LYS A 312 17.96 -9.09 -30.63
C LYS A 312 18.44 -10.51 -30.95
N GLY A 313 19.75 -10.74 -30.91
CA GLY A 313 20.29 -12.09 -31.07
C GLY A 313 19.76 -13.08 -30.01
N PHE A 314 19.66 -12.64 -28.76
CA PHE A 314 19.06 -13.45 -27.69
C PHE A 314 17.56 -13.67 -27.89
N TRP A 315 16.84 -12.64 -28.34
CA TRP A 315 15.43 -12.75 -28.70
C TRP A 315 15.17 -13.69 -29.88
N ASP A 316 16.00 -13.67 -30.91
CA ASP A 316 15.88 -14.57 -32.08
C ASP A 316 16.09 -16.03 -31.69
N LYS A 317 16.86 -16.29 -30.64
CA LYS A 317 16.99 -17.63 -30.05
C LYS A 317 15.75 -17.98 -29.22
N PHE A 318 15.37 -17.13 -28.28
CA PHE A 318 14.19 -17.31 -27.43
C PHE A 318 12.91 -17.53 -28.24
N SER A 319 12.69 -16.73 -29.29
CA SER A 319 11.50 -16.81 -30.14
C SER A 319 11.40 -18.11 -30.93
N LYS A 320 12.52 -18.78 -31.21
CA LYS A 320 12.51 -20.14 -31.79
C LYS A 320 12.21 -21.20 -30.73
N ASP A 321 12.82 -21.04 -29.55
CA ASP A 321 12.64 -21.98 -28.46
C ASP A 321 11.17 -21.99 -27.98
N ILE A 322 10.48 -20.85 -28.00
CA ILE A 322 9.08 -20.74 -27.53
C ILE A 322 8.06 -21.42 -28.47
N GLU A 323 8.45 -21.80 -29.69
CA GLU A 323 7.61 -22.60 -30.59
C GLU A 323 7.53 -24.07 -30.15
N ASP A 324 8.46 -24.53 -29.30
CA ASP A 324 8.42 -25.83 -28.64
C ASP A 324 7.72 -25.72 -27.27
N GLU A 325 6.62 -26.44 -27.08
CA GLU A 325 5.82 -26.38 -25.85
C GLU A 325 6.59 -26.82 -24.59
N THR A 326 7.60 -27.68 -24.72
CA THR A 326 8.42 -28.12 -23.57
C THR A 326 9.36 -27.01 -23.15
N LEU A 327 10.05 -26.40 -24.11
CA LEU A 327 10.96 -25.28 -23.84
C LEU A 327 10.19 -24.05 -23.35
N LYS A 328 8.99 -23.83 -23.86
CA LYS A 328 8.09 -22.78 -23.37
C LYS A 328 7.74 -22.97 -21.89
N ALA A 329 7.36 -24.18 -21.48
CA ALA A 329 7.10 -24.48 -20.07
C ALA A 329 8.36 -24.26 -19.20
N ASP A 330 9.56 -24.58 -19.71
CA ASP A 330 10.81 -24.29 -19.02
C ASP A 330 11.06 -22.79 -18.86
N TYR A 331 10.74 -21.97 -19.86
CA TYR A 331 10.82 -20.51 -19.76
C TYR A 331 9.81 -19.95 -18.75
N GLU A 332 8.57 -20.43 -18.75
CA GLU A 332 7.55 -20.02 -17.78
C GLU A 332 8.00 -20.35 -16.34
N LYS A 333 8.59 -21.54 -16.13
CA LYS A 333 9.16 -21.92 -14.84
C LYS A 333 10.34 -21.02 -14.44
N LYS A 334 11.28 -20.77 -15.34
CA LYS A 334 12.42 -19.86 -15.09
C LYS A 334 11.95 -18.45 -14.77
N ALA A 335 10.83 -18.01 -15.35
CA ALA A 335 10.27 -16.71 -15.05
C ALA A 335 9.81 -16.66 -13.59
N CYS A 336 9.08 -17.67 -13.12
CA CYS A 336 8.69 -17.77 -11.70
C CYS A 336 9.91 -17.75 -10.77
N GLU A 337 10.96 -18.52 -11.08
CA GLU A 337 12.19 -18.55 -10.28
C GLU A 337 12.91 -17.19 -10.26
N ALA A 338 12.95 -16.48 -11.39
CA ALA A 338 13.58 -15.16 -11.49
C ALA A 338 12.78 -14.06 -10.76
N GLU A 339 11.45 -14.18 -10.73
CA GLU A 339 10.56 -13.30 -9.97
C GLU A 339 10.75 -13.47 -8.46
N GLU A 340 10.76 -14.72 -7.97
CA GLU A 340 11.04 -15.03 -6.55
C GLU A 340 12.39 -14.46 -6.11
N GLU A 341 13.44 -14.66 -6.92
CA GLU A 341 14.78 -14.14 -6.63
C GLU A 341 14.82 -12.59 -6.61
N PHE A 342 14.10 -11.95 -7.52
CA PHE A 342 14.02 -10.50 -7.57
C PHE A 342 13.31 -9.93 -6.33
N ASP A 343 12.23 -10.58 -5.89
CA ASP A 343 11.47 -10.20 -4.70
C ASP A 343 12.32 -10.34 -3.43
N ASP A 344 13.09 -11.42 -3.30
CA ASP A 344 14.05 -11.63 -2.20
C ASP A 344 15.10 -10.49 -2.14
N LEU A 345 15.71 -10.14 -3.27
CA LEU A 345 16.70 -9.05 -3.36
C LEU A 345 16.11 -7.66 -3.07
N SER A 346 14.84 -7.45 -3.42
CA SER A 346 14.15 -6.18 -3.16
C SER A 346 13.81 -6.01 -1.67
N GLY A 347 13.47 -7.11 -0.99
CA GLY A 347 13.24 -7.15 0.46
C GLY A 347 14.49 -6.83 1.28
N GLU A 348 15.68 -7.24 0.82
CA GLU A 348 16.96 -6.92 1.48
C GLU A 348 17.34 -5.43 1.35
N LYS A 349 17.01 -4.76 0.24
CA LYS A 349 17.31 -3.32 0.03
C LYS A 349 16.37 -2.38 0.79
N GLU A 350 15.10 -2.77 0.98
CA GLU A 350 14.18 -2.04 1.86
C GLU A 350 14.54 -2.19 3.35
N GLU A 351 15.09 -3.34 3.77
CA GLU A 351 15.64 -3.49 5.13
C GLU A 351 16.89 -2.60 5.35
N ALA A 352 17.77 -2.46 4.35
CA ALA A 352 19.01 -1.68 4.47
C ALA A 352 18.81 -0.15 4.47
N THR A 353 17.70 0.35 3.92
CA THR A 353 17.39 1.79 3.91
C THR A 353 16.65 2.27 5.18
N VAL A 354 16.17 1.33 6.00
CA VAL A 354 15.49 1.60 7.27
C VAL A 354 16.44 1.44 8.48
N SER A 355 17.66 0.92 8.27
CA SER A 355 18.60 0.65 9.35
C SER A 355 19.70 1.73 9.49
N GLU A 356 19.35 2.91 10.02
CA GLU A 356 20.18 3.46 11.10
C GLU A 356 19.63 2.88 12.42
N ALA A 357 20.40 1.92 12.95
CA ALA A 357 20.30 1.28 14.26
C ALA A 357 19.10 0.34 14.54
N VAL A 358 19.18 -0.93 14.08
CA VAL A 358 18.67 -2.10 14.85
C VAL A 358 19.57 -3.32 14.57
N PRO A 359 19.98 -4.11 15.59
CA PRO A 359 20.98 -5.18 15.44
C PRO A 359 20.41 -6.49 14.88
N ALA A 360 21.34 -7.34 14.43
CA ALA A 360 21.16 -8.59 13.68
C ALA A 360 20.02 -9.55 14.13
N LYS A 361 19.36 -10.12 13.11
CA LYS A 361 18.28 -11.11 13.16
C LYS A 361 18.61 -12.35 14.02
N LYS A 362 17.67 -12.75 14.89
CA LYS A 362 17.64 -14.06 15.55
C LYS A 362 16.62 -14.98 14.86
N LYS A 363 16.95 -16.27 14.75
CA LYS A 363 16.07 -17.35 14.30
C LYS A 363 14.86 -17.50 15.25
N ASN A 364 13.72 -16.87 14.94
CA ASN A 364 12.33 -17.30 15.30
C ASN A 364 11.23 -16.20 15.16
N ASP A 365 11.45 -15.09 14.46
CA ASP A 365 10.42 -14.05 14.41
C ASP A 365 9.31 -14.38 13.41
N LYS A 366 8.09 -14.59 13.95
CA LYS A 366 6.82 -14.66 13.21
C LYS A 366 6.62 -13.42 12.35
N TYR A 367 6.03 -13.59 11.18
CA TYR A 367 5.73 -12.48 10.27
C TYR A 367 4.70 -11.52 10.88
N HIS A 368 5.00 -10.22 10.85
CA HIS A 368 4.13 -9.16 11.35
C HIS A 368 4.02 -8.02 10.35
N GLY A 369 3.10 -8.17 9.39
CA GLY A 369 2.67 -7.10 8.49
C GLY A 369 1.66 -6.16 9.15
N LYS A 370 1.23 -5.16 8.39
CA LYS A 370 0.19 -4.20 8.82
C LYS A 370 -1.20 -4.81 8.70
N ALA A 371 -1.47 -5.57 7.65
CA ALA A 371 -2.76 -6.25 7.44
C ALA A 371 -2.65 -7.74 7.76
N ILE A 372 -1.64 -8.42 7.24
CA ILE A 372 -1.42 -9.87 7.36
C ILE A 372 -0.33 -10.13 8.40
N TYR A 373 -0.54 -11.12 9.26
CA TYR A 373 0.44 -11.52 10.28
C TYR A 373 0.26 -12.98 10.69
N GLN A 374 1.29 -13.55 11.29
CA GLN A 374 1.23 -14.83 11.97
C GLN A 374 0.84 -14.60 13.44
N PRO A 375 -0.36 -15.04 13.88
CA PRO A 375 -0.81 -14.86 15.25
C PRO A 375 -0.01 -15.75 16.23
N SER A 376 -0.22 -15.51 17.52
CA SER A 376 0.37 -16.31 18.60
C SER A 376 -0.68 -16.66 19.67
N GLY A 377 -0.41 -17.69 20.45
CA GLY A 377 -1.27 -18.11 21.56
C GLY A 377 -2.62 -18.66 21.06
N LYS A 378 -3.73 -18.29 21.72
CA LYS A 378 -5.07 -18.83 21.38
C LYS A 378 -5.52 -18.55 19.94
N ALA A 379 -5.01 -17.49 19.32
CA ALA A 379 -5.32 -17.14 17.93
C ALA A 379 -4.59 -18.05 16.92
N GLU A 380 -3.39 -18.52 17.27
CA GLU A 380 -2.63 -19.48 16.46
C GLU A 380 -3.31 -20.84 16.38
N GLU A 381 -4.09 -21.22 17.40
CA GLU A 381 -4.92 -22.44 17.38
C GLU A 381 -6.06 -22.37 16.34
N TYR A 382 -6.40 -21.18 15.83
CA TYR A 382 -7.38 -21.01 14.74
C TYR A 382 -6.71 -21.08 13.38
N SER A 383 -5.60 -20.37 13.21
CA SER A 383 -4.91 -20.27 11.92
C SER A 383 -3.48 -19.80 12.10
N GLU A 384 -2.58 -20.32 11.27
CA GLU A 384 -1.17 -19.90 11.23
C GLU A 384 -0.99 -18.50 10.63
N TRP A 385 -1.94 -18.07 9.79
CA TRP A 385 -1.96 -16.74 9.19
C TRP A 385 -3.33 -16.09 9.35
N ALA A 386 -3.33 -14.79 9.62
CA ALA A 386 -4.54 -14.01 9.82
C ALA A 386 -4.42 -12.60 9.27
N CYS A 387 -5.57 -11.98 9.02
CA CYS A 387 -5.66 -10.60 8.59
C CYS A 387 -6.62 -9.80 9.47
N ASN A 388 -6.19 -8.60 9.85
CA ASN A 388 -6.98 -7.67 10.64
C ASN A 388 -6.98 -6.27 9.99
N PHE A 389 -8.13 -5.83 9.48
CA PHE A 389 -8.29 -4.46 8.97
C PHE A 389 -8.84 -3.47 9.99
N TYR A 390 -9.75 -3.94 10.85
CA TYR A 390 -10.45 -3.13 11.81
C TYR A 390 -10.19 -3.59 13.24
N ASN A 391 -10.34 -2.66 14.16
CA ASN A 391 -10.35 -2.87 15.59
C ASN A 391 -11.74 -2.56 16.15
N GLY A 392 -12.19 -3.36 17.11
CA GLY A 392 -13.51 -3.21 17.71
C GLY A 392 -14.59 -4.03 17.01
N CYS A 393 -15.78 -4.10 17.61
CA CYS A 393 -16.87 -4.94 17.13
C CYS A 393 -18.20 -4.48 17.71
N SER A 394 -19.21 -4.35 16.84
CA SER A 394 -20.56 -3.91 17.20
C SER A 394 -21.46 -5.00 17.79
N ASN A 395 -21.01 -6.25 17.84
CA ASN A 395 -21.72 -7.39 18.47
C ASN A 395 -21.88 -7.29 20.00
N GLN A 396 -21.01 -6.54 20.69
CA GLN A 396 -21.12 -6.26 22.14
C GLN A 396 -21.25 -7.48 23.09
N CYS A 397 -20.61 -8.62 22.78
CA CYS A 397 -20.67 -9.79 23.66
C CYS A 397 -20.02 -9.51 25.04
N SER A 398 -20.71 -9.88 26.12
CA SER A 398 -20.27 -9.66 27.51
C SER A 398 -18.96 -10.40 27.87
N TYR A 399 -18.69 -11.51 27.18
CA TYR A 399 -17.49 -12.34 27.39
C TYR A 399 -16.32 -11.96 26.45
N CYS A 400 -16.46 -10.93 25.62
CA CYS A 400 -15.49 -10.61 24.57
C CYS A 400 -14.07 -10.38 25.13
N TYR A 401 -13.08 -11.09 24.60
CA TYR A 401 -11.69 -10.95 25.05
C TYR A 401 -11.07 -9.61 24.65
N LEU A 402 -11.60 -8.94 23.60
CA LEU A 402 -11.14 -7.61 23.22
C LEU A 402 -11.48 -6.55 24.27
N GLN A 403 -12.52 -6.76 25.09
CA GLN A 403 -12.89 -5.85 26.18
C GLN A 403 -12.00 -6.02 27.43
N LYS A 404 -11.03 -6.94 27.42
CA LYS A 404 -10.23 -7.31 28.61
C LYS A 404 -8.73 -7.16 28.35
N GLY A 405 -7.98 -6.99 29.44
CA GLY A 405 -6.51 -7.03 29.43
C GLY A 405 -5.88 -5.99 28.50
N ARG A 406 -4.81 -6.39 27.80
CA ARG A 406 -4.07 -5.50 26.89
C ARG A 406 -4.88 -5.09 25.65
N ASN A 407 -5.87 -5.90 25.27
CA ASN A 407 -6.69 -5.69 24.08
C ASN A 407 -7.80 -4.65 24.29
N ALA A 408 -8.15 -4.33 25.54
CA ALA A 408 -9.15 -3.30 25.85
C ALA A 408 -8.84 -1.94 25.21
N LYS A 409 -7.56 -1.65 24.96
CA LYS A 409 -7.10 -0.40 24.32
C LYS A 409 -7.47 -0.29 22.83
N ILE A 410 -7.71 -1.42 22.17
CA ILE A 410 -8.09 -1.47 20.75
C ILE A 410 -9.58 -1.75 20.58
N TYR A 411 -10.34 -1.98 21.65
CA TYR A 411 -11.76 -2.25 21.52
C TYR A 411 -12.57 -0.96 21.38
N THR A 412 -13.41 -0.93 20.36
CA THR A 412 -14.48 0.06 20.15
C THR A 412 -15.81 -0.66 19.90
N SER A 413 -16.92 -0.07 20.31
CA SER A 413 -18.27 -0.62 20.10
C SER A 413 -18.77 -0.49 18.66
N VAL A 414 -18.04 0.23 17.81
CA VAL A 414 -18.21 0.29 16.36
C VAL A 414 -16.83 0.00 15.76
N PRO A 415 -16.70 -0.93 14.79
CA PRO A 415 -15.42 -1.19 14.14
C PRO A 415 -14.78 0.08 13.60
N THR A 416 -13.48 0.26 13.87
CA THR A 416 -12.70 1.38 13.34
C THR A 416 -11.49 0.85 12.58
N LEU A 417 -11.18 1.44 11.44
CA LEU A 417 -10.02 1.05 10.66
C LEU A 417 -8.76 1.17 11.52
N GLN A 418 -7.86 0.19 11.45
CA GLN A 418 -6.64 0.24 12.24
C GLN A 418 -5.83 1.50 11.92
N LYS A 419 -5.27 2.13 12.96
CA LYS A 419 -4.44 3.35 12.84
C LYS A 419 -3.23 3.23 11.90
N GLY A 420 -2.83 2.00 11.57
CA GLY A 420 -1.76 1.74 10.61
C GLY A 420 -2.16 1.98 9.16
N PHE A 421 -3.45 2.17 8.88
CA PHE A 421 -4.00 2.45 7.56
C PHE A 421 -4.48 3.90 7.48
N LYS A 422 -4.22 4.54 6.34
CA LYS A 422 -4.73 5.89 6.07
C LYS A 422 -6.24 5.87 5.81
N ASP A 423 -6.66 4.92 4.98
CA ASP A 423 -8.03 4.67 4.54
C ASP A 423 -8.16 3.20 4.07
N GLU A 424 -9.35 2.80 3.65
CA GLU A 424 -9.60 1.43 3.17
C GLU A 424 -8.81 1.08 1.89
N GLU A 425 -8.44 2.08 1.10
CA GLU A 425 -7.68 1.89 -0.13
C GLU A 425 -6.19 1.63 0.19
N ASP A 426 -5.61 2.35 1.15
CA ASP A 426 -4.29 2.03 1.71
C ASP A 426 -4.29 0.64 2.37
N ALA A 427 -5.37 0.29 3.07
CA ALA A 427 -5.51 -1.03 3.69
C ALA A 427 -5.51 -2.17 2.66
N ILE A 428 -6.31 -2.06 1.59
CA ILE A 428 -6.35 -3.09 0.55
C ILE A 428 -5.05 -3.15 -0.27
N ASN A 429 -4.39 -2.02 -0.50
CA ASN A 429 -3.13 -1.98 -1.22
C ASN A 429 -1.98 -2.60 -0.42
N ARG A 430 -1.93 -2.34 0.90
CA ARG A 430 -0.98 -3.03 1.80
C ARG A 430 -1.28 -4.51 1.89
N PHE A 431 -2.55 -4.88 2.04
CA PHE A 431 -2.97 -6.28 2.01
C PHE A 431 -2.49 -7.00 0.76
N ARG A 432 -2.71 -6.42 -0.44
CA ARG A 432 -2.27 -7.02 -1.70
C ARG A 432 -0.75 -7.25 -1.72
N LYS A 433 0.03 -6.27 -1.29
CA LYS A 433 1.50 -6.39 -1.21
C LYS A 433 1.94 -7.47 -0.22
N GLU A 434 1.37 -7.48 0.97
CA GLU A 434 1.69 -8.47 2.01
C GLU A 434 1.22 -9.87 1.62
N MET A 435 0.10 -9.99 0.91
CA MET A 435 -0.42 -11.25 0.40
C MET A 435 0.52 -11.84 -0.65
N LEU A 436 0.86 -11.05 -1.68
CA LEU A 436 1.78 -11.49 -2.73
C LEU A 436 3.15 -11.88 -2.17
N ARG A 437 3.70 -11.08 -1.24
CA ARG A 437 4.97 -11.37 -0.56
C ARG A 437 4.98 -12.71 0.17
N ASN A 438 3.83 -13.16 0.69
CA ASN A 438 3.72 -14.39 1.46
C ASN A 438 2.90 -15.46 0.73
N LEU A 439 2.72 -15.33 -0.59
CA LEU A 439 1.77 -16.12 -1.36
C LEU A 439 1.97 -17.65 -1.21
N PRO A 440 3.19 -18.22 -1.29
CA PRO A 440 3.38 -19.66 -1.13
C PRO A 440 2.89 -20.19 0.22
N GLU A 441 3.21 -19.47 1.31
CA GLU A 441 2.76 -19.83 2.65
C GLU A 441 1.25 -19.63 2.81
N LEU A 442 0.68 -18.57 2.24
CA LEU A 442 -0.76 -18.31 2.29
C LEU A 442 -1.55 -19.32 1.46
N MET A 443 -1.05 -19.79 0.31
CA MET A 443 -1.69 -20.86 -0.47
C MET A 443 -1.72 -22.18 0.31
N LYS A 444 -0.66 -22.45 1.07
CA LYS A 444 -0.53 -23.67 1.89
C LYS A 444 -1.37 -23.64 3.16
N HIS A 445 -1.38 -22.52 3.87
CA HIS A 445 -1.96 -22.40 5.22
C HIS A 445 -3.32 -21.69 5.24
N GLY A 446 -3.66 -20.98 4.17
CA GLY A 446 -4.85 -20.13 4.10
C GLY A 446 -4.77 -18.90 4.99
N LEU A 447 -5.82 -18.08 4.97
CA LEU A 447 -5.90 -16.83 5.71
C LEU A 447 -7.19 -16.75 6.53
N PHE A 448 -7.06 -16.37 7.80
CA PHE A 448 -8.20 -16.20 8.71
C PHE A 448 -8.57 -14.73 8.89
N PHE A 449 -9.86 -14.42 8.76
CA PHE A 449 -10.41 -13.12 9.10
C PHE A 449 -11.49 -13.31 10.18
N SER A 450 -11.46 -12.60 11.31
CA SER A 450 -10.36 -11.79 11.85
C SER A 450 -10.31 -11.95 13.38
N PHE A 451 -9.25 -11.49 14.03
CA PHE A 451 -9.10 -11.56 15.49
C PHE A 451 -9.27 -10.21 16.19
N THR A 452 -9.62 -9.14 15.49
CA THR A 452 -9.83 -7.81 16.12
C THR A 452 -11.16 -7.18 15.78
N THR A 453 -11.95 -7.81 14.91
CA THR A 453 -13.34 -7.47 14.58
C THR A 453 -14.10 -8.75 14.18
N ASP A 454 -15.41 -8.64 14.01
CA ASP A 454 -16.17 -9.57 13.17
C ASP A 454 -16.05 -9.07 11.71
N PRO A 455 -15.59 -9.90 10.76
CA PRO A 455 -15.32 -9.47 9.39
C PRO A 455 -16.60 -9.27 8.55
N LEU A 456 -17.75 -9.79 8.99
CA LEU A 456 -19.02 -9.77 8.25
C LEU A 456 -20.04 -8.81 8.85
N LEU A 457 -19.59 -7.77 9.56
CA LEU A 457 -20.42 -6.65 9.96
C LEU A 457 -20.65 -5.69 8.77
N PRO A 458 -21.76 -4.93 8.74
CA PRO A 458 -21.99 -3.92 7.70
C PRO A 458 -20.81 -2.96 7.49
N GLU A 459 -20.12 -2.60 8.57
CA GLU A 459 -18.99 -1.67 8.57
C GLU A 459 -17.67 -2.28 8.06
N THR A 460 -17.53 -3.61 8.04
CA THR A 460 -16.26 -4.30 7.72
C THR A 460 -16.32 -5.18 6.48
N MET A 461 -17.53 -5.54 6.08
CA MET A 461 -17.80 -6.52 5.03
C MET A 461 -17.30 -6.07 3.66
N GLY A 462 -17.37 -4.75 3.35
CA GLY A 462 -16.89 -4.20 2.09
C GLY A 462 -15.42 -4.47 1.83
N LEU A 463 -14.55 -4.12 2.79
CA LEU A 463 -13.11 -4.36 2.69
C LEU A 463 -12.76 -5.84 2.78
N THR A 464 -13.49 -6.60 3.60
CA THR A 464 -13.35 -8.07 3.68
C THR A 464 -13.64 -8.72 2.33
N ALA A 465 -14.73 -8.35 1.65
CA ALA A 465 -15.09 -8.88 0.33
C ALA A 465 -14.00 -8.58 -0.72
N LYS A 466 -13.42 -7.36 -0.70
CA LYS A 466 -12.29 -7.01 -1.58
C LYS A 466 -11.08 -7.91 -1.33
N ALA A 467 -10.73 -8.16 -0.07
CA ALA A 467 -9.59 -8.99 0.30
C ALA A 467 -9.82 -10.48 -0.04
N VAL A 468 -11.02 -11.00 0.22
CA VAL A 468 -11.41 -12.37 -0.16
C VAL A 468 -11.26 -12.57 -1.66
N ARG A 469 -11.75 -11.63 -2.48
CA ARG A 469 -11.59 -11.70 -3.94
C ARG A 469 -10.13 -11.79 -4.37
N ILE A 470 -9.27 -10.94 -3.80
CA ILE A 470 -7.82 -10.99 -4.07
C ILE A 470 -7.25 -12.36 -3.68
N CYS A 471 -7.67 -12.95 -2.55
CA CYS A 471 -7.27 -14.30 -2.18
C CYS A 471 -7.74 -15.34 -3.20
N MET A 472 -8.98 -15.27 -3.68
CA MET A 472 -9.51 -16.24 -4.66
C MET A 472 -8.75 -16.18 -5.98
N GLU A 473 -8.48 -14.97 -6.48
CA GLU A 473 -7.70 -14.73 -7.69
C GLU A 473 -6.27 -15.31 -7.61
N ASN A 474 -5.76 -15.55 -6.40
CA ASN A 474 -4.42 -16.07 -6.14
C ASN A 474 -4.43 -17.48 -5.50
N GLY A 475 -5.58 -18.17 -5.48
CA GLY A 475 -5.68 -19.54 -4.95
C GLY A 475 -5.47 -19.69 -3.44
N VAL A 476 -5.64 -18.61 -2.67
CA VAL A 476 -5.48 -18.59 -1.22
C VAL A 476 -6.81 -18.94 -0.54
N ASN A 477 -6.82 -20.00 0.28
CA ASN A 477 -8.00 -20.38 1.05
C ASN A 477 -8.32 -19.36 2.15
N VAL A 478 -9.59 -19.05 2.38
CA VAL A 478 -10.03 -18.06 3.37
C VAL A 478 -11.05 -18.65 4.35
N ARG A 479 -10.85 -18.39 5.64
CA ARG A 479 -11.80 -18.68 6.72
C ARG A 479 -12.36 -17.39 7.30
N LEU A 480 -13.69 -17.27 7.31
CA LEU A 480 -14.42 -16.11 7.83
C LEU A 480 -15.22 -16.55 9.05
N LEU A 481 -14.86 -16.11 10.27
CA LEU A 481 -15.62 -16.42 11.49
C LEU A 481 -16.51 -15.23 11.90
N THR A 482 -17.81 -15.46 12.03
CA THR A 482 -18.78 -14.39 12.35
C THR A 482 -19.78 -14.79 13.45
N LYS A 483 -20.48 -13.78 13.98
CA LYS A 483 -21.73 -13.91 14.76
C LYS A 483 -22.94 -13.26 14.06
N ARG A 484 -22.82 -12.93 12.78
CA ARG A 484 -23.92 -12.38 11.96
C ARG A 484 -24.61 -13.47 11.16
N ALA A 485 -25.91 -13.30 10.94
CA ALA A 485 -26.76 -14.14 10.09
C ALA A 485 -27.32 -13.37 8.88
N ASP A 486 -27.24 -12.03 8.91
CA ASP A 486 -27.81 -11.10 7.93
C ASP A 486 -26.82 -10.68 6.83
N PHE A 487 -25.67 -11.34 6.74
CA PHE A 487 -24.61 -10.95 5.82
C PHE A 487 -24.70 -11.60 4.44
N VAL A 488 -25.45 -12.71 4.27
CA VAL A 488 -25.38 -13.53 3.04
C VAL A 488 -25.68 -12.70 1.81
N GLU A 489 -26.88 -12.14 1.68
CA GLU A 489 -27.24 -11.33 0.51
C GLU A 489 -26.29 -10.13 0.28
N PRO A 490 -25.98 -9.28 1.29
CA PRO A 490 -25.04 -8.18 1.11
C PRO A 490 -23.62 -8.62 0.70
N PHE A 491 -23.08 -9.67 1.33
CA PHE A 491 -21.72 -10.12 1.08
C PHE A 491 -21.58 -10.71 -0.31
N PHE A 492 -22.50 -11.58 -0.70
CA PHE A 492 -22.51 -12.15 -2.04
C PHE A 492 -22.78 -11.08 -3.10
N GLY A 493 -23.63 -10.09 -2.82
CA GLY A 493 -23.83 -8.93 -3.69
C GLY A 493 -22.53 -8.12 -3.90
N LEU A 494 -21.73 -7.94 -2.85
CA LEU A 494 -20.41 -7.29 -2.95
C LEU A 494 -19.41 -8.10 -3.78
N LEU A 495 -19.45 -9.43 -3.67
CA LEU A 495 -18.59 -10.32 -4.45
C LEU A 495 -18.99 -10.36 -5.93
N SER A 496 -20.29 -10.44 -6.22
CA SER A 496 -20.82 -10.56 -7.58
C SER A 496 -20.86 -9.24 -8.35
N ALA A 497 -20.72 -8.09 -7.68
CA ALA A 497 -20.74 -6.77 -8.31
C ALA A 497 -19.52 -6.48 -9.20
N LYS A 498 -18.49 -7.32 -9.17
CA LYS A 498 -17.28 -7.20 -9.98
C LYS A 498 -17.25 -8.26 -11.08
N GLU A 499 -16.80 -7.87 -12.28
CA GLU A 499 -16.61 -8.81 -13.39
C GLU A 499 -15.63 -9.93 -12.99
N GLY A 500 -15.89 -11.15 -13.49
CA GLY A 500 -15.07 -12.33 -13.20
C GLY A 500 -15.45 -13.10 -11.93
N TYR A 501 -16.58 -12.78 -11.29
CA TYR A 501 -17.10 -13.59 -10.18
C TYR A 501 -17.47 -15.01 -10.64
N ASP A 502 -16.81 -16.00 -10.04
CA ASP A 502 -17.08 -17.43 -10.23
C ASP A 502 -17.41 -18.07 -8.88
N GLU A 503 -18.69 -18.35 -8.64
CA GLU A 503 -19.13 -18.90 -7.37
C GLU A 503 -18.49 -20.27 -7.07
N GLU A 504 -18.20 -21.09 -8.09
CA GLU A 504 -17.58 -22.41 -7.89
C GLU A 504 -16.14 -22.29 -7.38
N LEU A 505 -15.40 -21.29 -7.87
CA LEU A 505 -14.08 -20.95 -7.34
C LEU A 505 -14.17 -20.56 -5.86
N TYR A 506 -15.17 -19.76 -5.49
CA TYR A 506 -15.37 -19.34 -4.10
C TYR A 506 -15.78 -20.51 -3.20
N LYS A 507 -16.64 -21.43 -3.66
CA LYS A 507 -16.99 -22.66 -2.91
C LYS A 507 -15.76 -23.51 -2.60
N LYS A 508 -14.80 -23.56 -3.52
CA LYS A 508 -13.54 -24.28 -3.34
C LYS A 508 -12.62 -23.65 -2.29
N HIS A 509 -12.63 -22.33 -2.16
CA HIS A 509 -11.60 -21.60 -1.42
C HIS A 509 -12.11 -20.81 -0.20
N VAL A 510 -13.42 -20.68 0.03
CA VAL A 510 -13.98 -19.96 1.18
C VAL A 510 -14.70 -20.93 2.12
N ALA A 511 -14.42 -20.79 3.42
CA ALA A 511 -15.18 -21.46 4.48
C ALA A 511 -15.78 -20.44 5.45
N PHE A 512 -17.04 -20.63 5.79
CA PHE A 512 -17.79 -19.77 6.71
C PHE A 512 -17.92 -20.40 8.09
N GLY A 513 -17.48 -19.67 9.09
CA GLY A 513 -17.49 -20.07 10.48
C GLY A 513 -18.51 -19.31 11.28
N PHE A 514 -19.19 -19.99 12.19
CA PHE A 514 -20.09 -19.36 13.15
C PHE A 514 -19.61 -19.62 14.56
N THR A 515 -19.54 -18.57 15.37
CA THR A 515 -19.47 -18.80 16.81
C THR A 515 -20.84 -19.22 17.30
N LEU A 516 -20.97 -20.36 17.98
CA LEU A 516 -22.21 -20.82 18.58
C LEU A 516 -21.98 -21.13 20.05
N THR A 517 -22.63 -20.38 20.94
CA THR A 517 -22.50 -20.55 22.39
C THR A 517 -23.72 -21.22 23.02
N GLY A 518 -24.88 -21.11 22.38
CA GLY A 518 -26.18 -21.44 23.00
C GLY A 518 -26.71 -20.36 23.95
N HIS A 519 -26.05 -19.19 24.04
CA HIS A 519 -26.36 -18.12 25.00
C HIS A 519 -26.53 -16.76 24.32
N ASP A 520 -27.71 -16.50 23.76
CA ASP A 520 -28.03 -15.21 23.13
C ASP A 520 -28.03 -14.06 24.14
N GLU A 521 -28.36 -14.33 25.41
CA GLU A 521 -28.39 -13.33 26.48
C GLU A 521 -27.02 -12.73 26.80
N LEU A 522 -25.94 -13.38 26.37
CA LEU A 522 -24.57 -12.92 26.55
C LEU A 522 -24.02 -12.17 25.34
N GLU A 523 -24.78 -12.10 24.24
CA GLU A 523 -24.33 -11.70 22.90
C GLU A 523 -25.15 -10.52 22.35
N GLY A 524 -25.09 -9.39 23.07
CA GLY A 524 -25.98 -8.23 22.94
C GLY A 524 -26.53 -7.92 21.54
N ASN A 525 -25.66 -7.57 20.57
CA ASN A 525 -26.06 -7.17 19.22
C ASN A 525 -25.73 -8.23 18.15
N SER A 526 -25.35 -9.44 18.55
CA SER A 526 -25.13 -10.53 17.60
C SER A 526 -26.44 -11.07 17.04
N SER A 527 -26.37 -11.77 15.90
CA SER A 527 -27.54 -12.52 15.45
C SER A 527 -27.80 -13.69 16.39
N PRO A 528 -29.06 -14.05 16.68
CA PRO A 528 -29.39 -15.20 17.54
C PRO A 528 -28.71 -16.50 17.08
N ASN A 529 -28.39 -17.40 18.01
CA ASN A 529 -27.75 -18.70 17.72
C ASN A 529 -28.58 -19.49 16.70
N LEU A 530 -29.91 -19.51 16.85
CA LEU A 530 -30.81 -20.19 15.92
C LEU A 530 -30.73 -19.64 14.49
N GLU A 531 -30.63 -18.31 14.33
CA GLU A 531 -30.51 -17.69 13.00
C GLU A 531 -29.14 -17.99 12.39
N ARG A 532 -28.06 -17.95 13.18
CA ARG A 532 -26.73 -18.38 12.72
C ARG A 532 -26.72 -19.83 12.25
N ILE A 533 -27.40 -20.74 12.97
CA ILE A 533 -27.53 -22.15 12.58
C ILE A 533 -28.26 -22.28 11.24
N LYS A 534 -29.36 -21.53 11.04
CA LYS A 534 -30.08 -21.50 9.76
C LYS A 534 -29.20 -20.99 8.61
N THR A 535 -28.50 -19.87 8.81
CA THR A 535 -27.57 -19.31 7.82
C THR A 535 -26.41 -20.25 7.51
N MET A 536 -25.89 -20.95 8.51
CA MET A 536 -24.85 -21.96 8.30
C MET A 536 -25.36 -23.10 7.43
N LYS A 537 -26.57 -23.61 7.70
CA LYS A 537 -27.21 -24.63 6.87
C LYS A 537 -27.41 -24.12 5.44
N GLU A 538 -27.87 -22.89 5.27
CA GLU A 538 -28.04 -22.26 3.95
C GLU A 538 -26.72 -22.23 3.15
N LEU A 539 -25.62 -21.83 3.79
CA LEU A 539 -24.29 -21.80 3.15
C LEU A 539 -23.78 -23.20 2.81
N HIS A 540 -24.01 -24.18 3.69
CA HIS A 540 -23.68 -25.58 3.43
C HIS A 540 -24.49 -26.14 2.25
N ASP A 541 -25.80 -25.91 2.22
CA ASP A 541 -26.68 -26.31 1.12
C ASP A 541 -26.28 -25.64 -0.21
N ARG A 542 -25.69 -24.44 -0.15
CA ARG A 542 -25.11 -23.72 -1.30
C ARG A 542 -23.76 -24.28 -1.77
N GLY A 543 -23.16 -25.19 -1.01
CA GLY A 543 -21.90 -25.88 -1.35
C GLY A 543 -20.64 -25.24 -0.74
N TYR A 544 -20.80 -24.33 0.22
CA TYR A 544 -19.66 -23.80 0.98
C TYR A 544 -19.29 -24.71 2.14
N ARG A 545 -18.00 -24.72 2.46
CA ARG A 545 -17.52 -25.32 3.69
C ARG A 545 -17.93 -24.49 4.90
N THR A 546 -18.25 -25.16 5.99
CA THR A 546 -18.77 -24.55 7.21
C THR A 546 -18.04 -25.08 8.44
N PHE A 547 -17.86 -24.23 9.45
CA PHE A 547 -17.28 -24.65 10.73
C PHE A 547 -17.96 -23.98 11.91
N VAL A 548 -17.99 -24.68 13.04
CA VAL A 548 -18.49 -24.15 14.30
C VAL A 548 -17.33 -23.87 15.23
N SER A 549 -17.24 -22.63 15.70
CA SER A 549 -16.46 -22.29 16.88
C SER A 549 -17.37 -22.32 18.09
N ALA A 550 -17.34 -23.41 18.86
CA ALA A 550 -18.00 -23.52 20.15
C ALA A 550 -17.12 -22.83 21.22
N GLU A 551 -16.86 -21.53 21.01
CA GLU A 551 -15.99 -20.72 21.85
C GLU A 551 -16.52 -19.32 22.16
N PRO A 552 -16.45 -18.88 23.43
CA PRO A 552 -16.12 -19.71 24.58
C PRO A 552 -17.23 -20.75 24.85
N VAL A 553 -16.85 -21.95 25.28
CA VAL A 553 -17.76 -22.81 26.04
C VAL A 553 -18.22 -22.01 27.26
N ILE A 554 -19.51 -21.67 27.32
CA ILE A 554 -20.12 -20.99 28.48
C ILE A 554 -20.44 -22.03 29.54
N ASP A 555 -21.18 -23.07 29.13
CA ASP A 555 -21.35 -24.33 29.83
C ASP A 555 -21.23 -25.53 28.85
N PRO A 556 -20.79 -26.71 29.33
CA PRO A 556 -20.58 -27.86 28.46
C PRO A 556 -21.84 -28.43 27.81
N ALA A 557 -23.01 -28.32 28.45
CA ALA A 557 -24.26 -28.89 27.94
C ALA A 557 -24.76 -28.11 26.72
N SER A 558 -24.76 -26.78 26.79
CA SER A 558 -25.13 -25.90 25.68
C SER A 558 -24.19 -26.08 24.48
N SER A 559 -22.87 -26.22 24.71
CA SER A 559 -21.91 -26.53 23.65
C SER A 559 -22.15 -27.89 22.99
N LEU A 560 -22.49 -28.93 23.77
CA LEU A 560 -22.86 -30.22 23.20
C LEU A 560 -24.15 -30.14 22.36
N GLN A 561 -25.13 -29.37 22.83
CA GLN A 561 -26.41 -29.20 22.15
C GLN A 561 -26.23 -28.53 20.78
N VAL A 562 -25.50 -27.41 20.69
CA VAL A 562 -25.25 -26.74 19.40
C VAL A 562 -24.50 -27.66 18.44
N ILE A 563 -23.52 -28.44 18.93
CA ILE A 563 -22.80 -29.41 18.10
C ILE A 563 -23.75 -30.48 17.55
N LYS A 564 -24.64 -31.02 18.39
CA LYS A 564 -25.65 -32.02 17.97
C LYS A 564 -26.63 -31.47 16.93
N GLU A 565 -27.02 -30.21 17.06
CA GLU A 565 -27.96 -29.54 16.15
C GLU A 565 -27.36 -29.27 14.77
N THR A 566 -26.04 -29.20 14.66
CA THR A 566 -25.35 -28.83 13.40
C THR A 566 -24.60 -29.98 12.72
N LEU A 567 -24.69 -31.22 13.25
CA LEU A 567 -23.91 -32.38 12.78
C LEU A 567 -24.03 -32.64 11.27
N ASP A 568 -25.19 -32.35 10.70
CA ASP A 568 -25.51 -32.70 9.33
C ASP A 568 -24.91 -31.73 8.30
N PHE A 569 -24.46 -30.54 8.73
CA PHE A 569 -24.07 -29.45 7.84
C PHE A 569 -22.90 -28.62 8.41
N CYS A 570 -21.98 -29.27 9.11
CA CYS A 570 -20.76 -28.64 9.64
C CYS A 570 -19.55 -29.53 9.40
N ASP A 571 -18.52 -28.98 8.76
CA ASP A 571 -17.32 -29.73 8.33
C ASP A 571 -16.25 -29.80 9.43
N LEU A 572 -16.22 -28.83 10.34
CA LEU A 572 -15.24 -28.77 11.44
C LEU A 572 -15.83 -28.15 12.70
N TYR A 573 -15.66 -28.80 13.84
CA TYR A 573 -15.96 -28.26 15.16
C TYR A 573 -14.68 -27.86 15.88
N MET A 574 -14.63 -26.63 16.38
CA MET A 574 -13.58 -26.15 17.28
C MET A 574 -14.16 -25.93 18.67
N VAL A 575 -13.65 -26.65 19.68
CA VAL A 575 -14.22 -26.64 21.04
C VAL A 575 -13.18 -26.14 22.04
N GLY A 576 -13.46 -25.02 22.71
CA GLY A 576 -12.51 -24.40 23.63
C GLY A 576 -13.15 -23.60 24.77
N LEU A 577 -12.49 -23.64 25.93
CA LEU A 577 -12.95 -22.97 27.15
C LEU A 577 -12.53 -21.50 27.17
N LEU A 578 -13.33 -20.64 27.80
CA LEU A 578 -13.02 -19.21 27.99
C LEU A 578 -11.66 -19.01 28.70
N SER A 579 -11.44 -19.78 29.76
CA SER A 579 -10.23 -19.81 30.58
C SER A 579 -10.15 -21.15 31.29
N SER A 580 -8.96 -21.74 31.42
CA SER A 580 -8.74 -22.95 32.23
C SER A 580 -8.94 -22.73 33.73
N GLU A 581 -9.03 -21.46 34.17
CA GLU A 581 -9.22 -21.08 35.58
C GLU A 581 -10.69 -20.92 35.97
N LYS A 582 -11.61 -20.82 35.00
CA LYS A 582 -13.04 -20.85 35.30
C LYS A 582 -13.41 -22.29 35.69
N ASP A 583 -14.13 -22.45 36.79
CA ASP A 583 -14.65 -23.76 37.16
C ASP A 583 -15.87 -24.08 36.29
N TYR A 584 -15.70 -25.03 35.36
CA TYR A 584 -16.78 -25.60 34.55
C TYR A 584 -17.26 -26.94 35.10
N GLY A 585 -16.64 -27.44 36.19
CA GLY A 585 -16.71 -28.84 36.57
C GLY A 585 -15.84 -29.72 35.65
N LYS A 586 -14.72 -30.25 36.18
CA LYS A 586 -13.86 -31.20 35.41
C LYS A 586 -14.66 -32.41 34.91
N ALA A 587 -15.65 -32.86 35.68
CA ALA A 587 -16.56 -33.94 35.30
C ALA A 587 -17.47 -33.56 34.11
N ASP A 588 -17.99 -32.33 34.07
CA ASP A 588 -18.87 -31.88 33.00
C ASP A 588 -18.11 -31.68 31.69
N VAL A 589 -16.90 -31.12 31.75
CA VAL A 589 -16.01 -31.03 30.58
C VAL A 589 -15.58 -32.41 30.10
N ARG A 590 -15.32 -33.35 31.02
CA ARG A 590 -15.05 -34.76 30.66
C ARG A 590 -16.26 -35.39 29.97
N ASN A 591 -17.46 -35.20 30.52
CA ASN A 591 -18.70 -35.70 29.92
C ASN A 591 -18.93 -35.11 28.52
N LEU A 592 -18.67 -33.83 28.30
CA LEU A 592 -18.70 -33.23 26.96
C LEU A 592 -17.77 -34.00 26.00
N VAL A 593 -16.50 -34.22 26.36
CA VAL A 593 -15.55 -34.95 25.51
C VAL A 593 -15.97 -36.40 25.27
N ASP A 594 -16.50 -37.07 26.30
CA ASP A 594 -17.01 -38.45 26.17
C ASP A 594 -18.22 -38.52 25.25
N GLU A 595 -19.13 -37.55 25.30
CA GLU A 595 -20.27 -37.46 24.39
C GLU A 595 -19.84 -37.13 22.96
N LEU A 596 -18.85 -36.26 22.78
CA LEU A 596 -18.26 -35.96 21.46
C LEU A 596 -17.67 -37.21 20.80
N GLN A 597 -17.05 -38.10 21.57
CA GLN A 597 -16.52 -39.38 21.08
C GLN A 597 -17.62 -40.36 20.63
N LYS A 598 -18.83 -40.23 21.18
CA LYS A 598 -19.98 -41.10 20.86
C LYS A 598 -20.83 -40.56 19.70
N LEU A 599 -20.51 -39.37 19.17
CA LEU A 599 -21.31 -38.77 18.11
C LEU A 599 -21.40 -39.68 16.88
N PRO A 600 -22.61 -39.85 16.31
CA PRO A 600 -22.75 -40.58 15.06
C PRO A 600 -21.99 -39.84 13.95
N ARG A 601 -21.57 -40.57 12.92
CA ARG A 601 -20.86 -40.05 11.72
C ARG A 601 -19.44 -39.53 11.94
N LYS A 602 -18.92 -39.49 13.18
CA LYS A 602 -17.53 -39.12 13.50
C LYS A 602 -17.10 -37.79 12.84
N PRO A 603 -17.74 -36.66 13.17
CA PRO A 603 -17.40 -35.36 12.58
C PRO A 603 -15.97 -34.95 12.96
N LYS A 604 -15.36 -34.05 12.18
CA LYS A 604 -14.02 -33.52 12.50
C LYS A 604 -14.10 -32.54 13.67
N ILE A 605 -13.34 -32.81 14.73
CA ILE A 605 -13.37 -32.06 15.98
C ILE A 605 -11.95 -31.67 16.37
N TYR A 606 -11.67 -30.39 16.48
CA TYR A 606 -10.48 -29.86 17.12
C TYR A 606 -10.81 -29.45 18.56
N LEU A 607 -10.33 -30.23 19.53
CA LEU A 607 -10.33 -29.81 20.93
C LEU A 607 -9.21 -28.80 21.13
N LYS A 608 -9.47 -27.64 21.71
CA LYS A 608 -8.41 -26.66 21.99
C LYS A 608 -7.56 -27.03 23.19
N ASP A 609 -6.40 -26.41 23.27
CA ASP A 609 -5.46 -26.59 24.38
C ASP A 609 -6.10 -26.32 25.74
N SER A 610 -7.07 -25.42 25.81
CA SER A 610 -7.82 -25.15 27.03
C SER A 610 -8.56 -26.38 27.58
N VAL A 611 -9.19 -27.18 26.71
CA VAL A 611 -9.88 -28.43 27.08
C VAL A 611 -8.86 -29.52 27.40
N VAL A 612 -7.84 -29.66 26.53
CA VAL A 612 -6.79 -30.67 26.66
C VAL A 612 -6.02 -30.51 27.98
N LYS A 613 -5.65 -29.27 28.34
CA LYS A 613 -4.96 -28.94 29.58
C LYS A 613 -5.83 -29.20 30.82
N MET A 614 -7.11 -28.82 30.79
CA MET A 614 -8.01 -29.03 31.92
C MET A 614 -8.22 -30.52 32.23
N LEU A 615 -8.31 -31.34 31.19
CA LEU A 615 -8.57 -32.77 31.31
C LEU A 615 -7.31 -33.64 31.33
N GLU A 616 -6.13 -33.05 31.13
CA GLU A 616 -4.84 -33.76 30.97
C GLU A 616 -4.92 -34.84 29.88
N LEU A 617 -5.54 -34.49 28.75
CA LEU A 617 -5.73 -35.44 27.63
C LEU A 617 -4.46 -35.53 26.78
N ASP A 618 -4.17 -36.74 26.30
CA ASP A 618 -3.25 -36.93 25.18
C ASP A 618 -4.06 -37.02 23.89
N ARG A 619 -3.90 -36.02 22.99
CA ARG A 619 -4.59 -35.98 21.70
C ARG A 619 -4.35 -37.24 20.86
N LYS A 620 -3.20 -37.91 21.03
CA LYS A 620 -2.85 -39.15 20.30
C LYS A 620 -3.73 -40.35 20.68
N THR A 621 -4.43 -40.25 21.81
CA THR A 621 -5.32 -41.31 22.31
C THR A 621 -6.77 -41.12 21.87
N LEU A 622 -7.09 -39.97 21.25
CA LEU A 622 -8.43 -39.68 20.75
C LEU A 622 -8.67 -40.37 19.39
N PRO A 623 -9.92 -40.66 19.02
CA PRO A 623 -10.26 -41.21 17.71
C PRO A 623 -9.81 -40.31 16.54
N ASP A 624 -9.57 -40.86 15.35
CA ASP A 624 -9.04 -40.14 14.16
C ASP A 624 -9.89 -38.95 13.66
N ASN A 625 -11.14 -38.85 14.10
CA ASN A 625 -11.97 -37.69 13.81
C ASN A 625 -11.67 -36.49 14.74
N PHE A 626 -10.88 -36.68 15.78
CA PHE A 626 -10.32 -35.61 16.59
C PHE A 626 -9.01 -35.13 15.97
N VAL A 627 -9.08 -34.00 15.28
CA VAL A 627 -8.01 -33.49 14.43
C VAL A 627 -7.06 -32.55 15.19
N GLY A 628 -5.88 -32.32 14.62
CA GLY A 628 -4.89 -31.36 15.12
C GLY A 628 -5.18 -29.92 14.68
N SER A 629 -4.37 -28.97 15.17
CA SER A 629 -4.45 -27.55 14.77
C SER A 629 -4.01 -27.31 13.33
N ASP A 630 -3.27 -28.27 12.76
CA ASP A 630 -2.78 -28.33 11.38
C ASP A 630 -3.82 -28.92 10.40
N TYR A 631 -5.01 -29.27 10.88
CA TYR A 631 -6.07 -29.80 10.03
C TYR A 631 -6.54 -28.77 9.00
N ASN A 632 -6.38 -29.12 7.73
CA ASN A 632 -6.83 -28.31 6.61
C ASN A 632 -8.22 -28.77 6.16
N MET A 633 -9.26 -27.97 6.45
CA MET A 633 -10.63 -28.25 6.00
C MET A 633 -10.84 -28.08 4.49
N PHE A 634 -9.85 -27.53 3.76
CA PHE A 634 -9.89 -27.36 2.32
C PHE A 634 -9.35 -28.56 1.52
N ASN A 635 -8.78 -29.56 2.21
CA ASN A 635 -8.14 -30.74 1.62
C ASN A 635 -8.92 -32.04 1.88
#